data_AF-A0A3C1B848-F1
#
_entry.id   AF-A0A3C1B848-F1
#
_cell.length_a   1.000
_cell.length_b   1.000
_cell.length_c   1.000
_cell.angle_alpha   90.00
_cell.angle_beta   90.00
_cell.angle_gamma   90.00
#
_symmetry.space_group_name_H-M   'P 1'
#
loop_
_entity.id
_entity.type
_entity.pdbx_description
1 polymer ?
#
loop_
_entity_poly.entity_id
_entity_poly.type
_entity_poly.pdbx_seq_one_letter_code
_entity_poly.pdbx_strand_id
1 'polypeptide(L)'
;IIDEIHALAESKRGDQLMLALSRIQPLCPDMRRIGLSATVKEATDIASFLSPISPPCPILIADAGPKPHIQMLTGSGTPPWAGAGGLYAIADVLAQIKAHKTTLIFHNTRAQAELFFHNLWLANEDALPIAIHHGSLDRQQRQKVEAAMTAGALRAIVCTGSLDLGIDWGEVDLVIQIGAPKNVKRLVQRIGRANHRYKAPSKALIVPANRFEVIECLSALEAVQENDLDGEPRPPGGLDVLCQHILLCACAGAIDPDVLFAQIKQTGPYSALTRSEFDACLEFCATGGYALRRYEQWHRLQQNPDGGFKLRDPRSARRLRLNVGTIQDSDMLKVRLHKRRGGKPLGEVEEAFAATLASGDTFLIGGQVVRFESLRDMVVEVSRHGHKKPKIATFAGTKFATSTQLSKRILKRFDTENFRGLPAFTQKWLFQQQMLSRLPSRDYLLLETFPRRGQQHLVIYGFAGRNAQQTLGLLITKQLEAQGLAPLGFVATDYATLIWGLEKITAPETLFDLTDLEKGLADWLGENAVMKRSFRAVATIAGLIERNLPGQRKSGRQATFSSDILYDTLRKYDPEHILLAITRSEARQGLVDFDRIKELLETRATRIVHCALPHVSPMAAPLFLEAGRVPVEGQATDRLLAEEATALMAEAGLEF
;
A
#
# COMPACT_ATOMS: atom_id res chain seq x y z
N ILE A 1 25.24 -13.30 4.81
CA ILE A 1 24.73 -12.97 3.46
C ILE A 1 23.30 -12.48 3.62
N ILE A 2 22.95 -11.40 2.93
CA ILE A 2 21.62 -10.78 2.92
C ILE A 2 21.17 -10.79 1.48
N ASP A 3 20.39 -11.79 1.12
CA ASP A 3 19.83 -11.89 -0.22
C ASP A 3 18.66 -10.91 -0.40
N GLU A 4 18.47 -10.43 -1.62
CA GLU A 4 17.44 -9.44 -1.99
C GLU A 4 17.43 -8.20 -1.06
N ILE A 5 18.62 -7.67 -0.73
CA ILE A 5 18.78 -6.61 0.29
C ILE A 5 17.92 -5.37 0.00
N HIS A 6 17.64 -5.08 -1.27
CA HIS A 6 16.80 -3.96 -1.68
C HIS A 6 15.36 -4.06 -1.15
N ALA A 7 14.83 -5.27 -0.97
CA ALA A 7 13.48 -5.49 -0.46
C ALA A 7 13.38 -5.22 1.05
N LEU A 8 14.51 -5.40 1.75
CA LEU A 8 14.61 -5.09 3.17
C LEU A 8 14.95 -3.61 3.40
N ALA A 9 15.77 -3.02 2.53
CA ALA A 9 16.23 -1.64 2.62
C ALA A 9 15.12 -0.59 2.51
N GLU A 10 13.91 -0.94 2.09
CA GLU A 10 12.79 0.01 2.01
C GLU A 10 11.76 -0.21 3.15
N SER A 11 12.13 -0.94 4.21
CA SER A 11 11.19 -1.35 5.25
C SER A 11 11.78 -1.31 6.67
N LYS A 12 10.89 -1.16 7.66
CA LYS A 12 11.18 -1.37 9.08
C LYS A 12 11.74 -2.77 9.39
N ARG A 13 11.49 -3.76 8.53
CA ARG A 13 12.10 -5.10 8.65
C ARG A 13 13.60 -5.05 8.36
N GLY A 14 14.02 -4.21 7.42
CA GLY A 14 15.43 -3.92 7.19
C GLY A 14 16.08 -3.20 8.37
N ASP A 15 15.39 -2.21 8.96
CA ASP A 15 15.86 -1.54 10.19
C ASP A 15 16.15 -2.56 11.29
N GLN A 16 15.18 -3.43 11.56
CA GLN A 16 15.30 -4.47 12.57
C GLN A 16 16.45 -5.44 12.27
N LEU A 17 16.64 -5.84 11.01
CA LEU A 17 17.74 -6.70 10.61
C LEU A 17 19.09 -6.01 10.84
N MET A 18 19.24 -4.74 10.45
CA MET A 18 20.48 -4.01 10.64
C MET A 18 20.82 -3.84 12.12
N LEU A 19 19.83 -3.53 12.96
CA LEU A 19 20.00 -3.48 14.41
C LEU A 19 20.38 -4.85 15.00
N ALA A 20 19.79 -5.94 14.52
CA ALA A 20 20.21 -7.27 14.94
C ALA A 20 21.66 -7.58 14.54
N LEU A 21 22.08 -7.18 13.34
CA LEU A 21 23.45 -7.35 12.86
C LEU A 21 24.47 -6.49 13.62
N SER A 22 24.10 -5.26 14.03
CA SER A 22 24.98 -4.46 14.89
C SER A 22 25.17 -5.07 16.27
N ARG A 23 24.19 -5.86 16.75
CA ARG A 23 24.36 -6.62 18.00
C ARG A 23 25.24 -7.86 17.84
N ILE A 24 25.20 -8.52 16.68
CA ILE A 24 26.02 -9.70 16.39
C ILE A 24 27.49 -9.32 16.14
N GLN A 25 27.75 -8.16 15.51
CA GLN A 25 29.12 -7.76 15.13
C GLN A 25 30.13 -7.77 16.30
N PRO A 26 29.83 -7.23 17.50
CA PRO A 26 30.75 -7.30 18.64
C PRO A 26 30.98 -8.73 19.16
N LEU A 27 30.01 -9.63 18.96
CA LEU A 27 30.12 -11.05 19.36
C LEU A 27 30.92 -11.88 18.36
N CYS A 28 30.97 -11.45 17.11
CA CYS A 28 31.74 -12.06 16.04
C CYS A 28 32.43 -10.95 15.22
N PRO A 29 33.57 -10.42 15.71
CA PRO A 29 34.22 -9.26 15.09
C PRO A 29 34.57 -9.45 13.62
N ASP A 30 34.95 -10.68 13.25
CA ASP A 30 35.34 -11.07 11.88
C ASP A 30 34.14 -11.32 10.94
N MET A 31 32.90 -11.18 11.42
CA MET A 31 31.71 -11.39 10.61
C MET A 31 31.69 -10.43 9.43
N ARG A 32 31.59 -10.99 8.22
CA ARG A 32 31.42 -10.23 6.97
C ARG A 32 29.96 -10.17 6.56
N ARG A 33 29.53 -9.00 6.10
CA ARG A 33 28.20 -8.79 5.51
C ARG A 33 28.34 -8.75 3.99
N ILE A 34 27.45 -9.45 3.29
CA ILE A 34 27.38 -9.46 1.82
C ILE A 34 25.92 -9.25 1.48
N GLY A 35 25.60 -8.17 0.78
CA GLY A 35 24.25 -7.90 0.26
C GLY A 35 24.16 -8.29 -1.22
N LEU A 36 23.07 -8.95 -1.61
CA LEU A 36 22.80 -9.31 -3.00
C LEU A 36 21.54 -8.60 -3.48
N SER A 37 21.56 -8.06 -4.69
CA SER A 37 20.41 -7.38 -5.28
C SER A 37 20.52 -7.32 -6.80
N ALA A 38 19.41 -7.58 -7.49
CA ALA A 38 19.31 -7.42 -8.94
C ALA A 38 18.80 -6.02 -9.37
N THR A 39 18.05 -5.33 -8.50
CA THR A 39 17.31 -4.12 -8.87
C THR A 39 17.56 -2.99 -7.88
N VAL A 40 18.71 -2.33 -8.04
CA VAL A 40 19.05 -1.12 -7.27
C VAL A 40 19.26 0.02 -8.24
N LYS A 41 18.63 1.17 -7.96
CA LYS A 41 18.89 2.42 -8.68
C LYS A 41 20.30 2.93 -8.34
N GLU A 42 20.56 3.15 -7.05
CA GLU A 42 21.85 3.61 -6.55
C GLU A 42 22.49 2.54 -5.64
N ALA A 43 23.51 1.84 -6.14
CA ALA A 43 24.20 0.80 -5.37
C ALA A 43 24.88 1.34 -4.09
N THR A 44 25.25 2.63 -4.10
CA THR A 44 25.82 3.36 -2.96
C THR A 44 24.86 3.46 -1.78
N ASP A 45 23.56 3.56 -2.03
CA ASP A 45 22.56 3.65 -0.96
C ASP A 45 22.44 2.32 -0.22
N ILE A 46 22.48 1.22 -0.95
CA ILE A 46 22.50 -0.14 -0.39
C ILE A 46 23.82 -0.42 0.34
N ALA A 47 24.94 0.01 -0.23
CA ALA A 47 26.25 -0.08 0.42
C ALA A 47 26.24 0.67 1.77
N SER A 48 25.70 1.89 1.79
CA SER A 48 25.57 2.72 3.00
C SER A 48 24.58 2.12 4.01
N PHE A 49 23.49 1.50 3.53
CA PHE A 49 22.55 0.75 4.37
C PHE A 49 23.25 -0.42 5.09
N LEU A 50 24.07 -1.18 4.35
CA LEU A 50 24.76 -2.37 4.86
C LEU A 50 25.91 -2.04 5.82
N SER A 51 26.68 -0.99 5.48
CA SER A 51 27.84 -0.53 6.25
C SER A 51 28.13 0.95 5.96
N PRO A 52 27.68 1.89 6.82
CA PRO A 52 27.95 3.32 6.64
C PRO A 52 29.38 3.74 7.05
N ILE A 53 30.21 2.79 7.51
CA ILE A 53 31.55 3.06 8.09
C ILE A 53 32.66 2.88 7.06
N SER A 54 33.78 3.55 7.30
CA SER A 54 35.04 3.39 6.56
C SER A 54 35.81 2.09 6.95
N PRO A 55 36.36 1.32 5.98
CA PRO A 55 36.29 1.60 4.55
C PRO A 55 34.89 1.31 3.98
N PRO A 56 34.46 2.09 2.97
CA PRO A 56 33.14 1.92 2.37
C PRO A 56 32.96 0.49 1.82
N CYS A 57 31.73 -0.02 1.91
CA CYS A 57 31.40 -1.36 1.41
C CYS A 57 31.75 -1.47 -0.09
N PRO A 58 32.66 -2.38 -0.50
CA PRO A 58 32.96 -2.57 -1.91
C PRO A 58 31.71 -3.00 -2.69
N ILE A 59 31.49 -2.36 -3.83
CA ILE A 59 30.38 -2.66 -4.73
C ILE A 59 30.91 -3.51 -5.88
N LEU A 60 30.36 -4.71 -6.04
CA LEU A 60 30.65 -5.59 -7.16
C LEU A 60 29.45 -5.60 -8.09
N ILE A 61 29.65 -5.13 -9.33
CA ILE A 61 28.63 -5.14 -10.37
C ILE A 61 28.93 -6.35 -11.26
N ALA A 62 27.97 -7.28 -11.35
CA ALA A 62 28.07 -8.41 -12.26
C ALA A 62 27.68 -7.99 -13.69
N ASP A 63 28.15 -8.75 -14.69
CA ASP A 63 27.79 -8.52 -16.09
C ASP A 63 26.27 -8.61 -16.29
N ALA A 64 25.73 -7.68 -17.09
CA ALA A 64 24.32 -7.69 -17.44
C ALA A 64 23.97 -8.95 -18.25
N GLY A 65 22.91 -9.64 -17.83
CA GLY A 65 22.33 -10.74 -18.59
C GLY A 65 21.72 -10.28 -19.93
N PRO A 66 21.23 -11.22 -20.75
CA PRO A 66 20.54 -10.87 -22.00
C PRO A 66 19.33 -9.97 -21.74
N LYS A 67 19.07 -9.03 -22.66
CA LYS A 67 17.93 -8.11 -22.54
C LYS A 67 16.60 -8.90 -22.49
N PRO A 68 15.67 -8.56 -21.59
CA PRO A 68 14.41 -9.27 -21.48
C PRO A 68 13.52 -8.98 -22.69
N HIS A 69 12.76 -9.98 -23.13
CA HIS A 69 11.75 -9.87 -24.18
C HIS A 69 10.40 -9.56 -23.53
N ILE A 70 10.08 -8.27 -23.46
CA ILE A 70 8.87 -7.77 -22.77
C ILE A 70 8.04 -6.96 -23.75
N GLN A 71 6.74 -7.24 -23.81
CA GLN A 71 5.80 -6.50 -24.66
C GLN A 71 4.38 -6.46 -24.06
N MET A 72 3.52 -5.59 -24.58
CA MET A 72 2.09 -5.67 -24.28
C MET A 72 1.47 -6.86 -25.01
N LEU A 73 0.50 -7.53 -24.36
CA LEU A 73 -0.29 -8.56 -25.01
C LEU A 73 -1.15 -7.91 -26.11
N THR A 74 -1.03 -8.44 -27.33
CA THR A 74 -1.84 -8.04 -28.49
C THR A 74 -2.94 -9.07 -28.73
N GLY A 75 -4.00 -8.68 -29.44
CA GLY A 75 -5.11 -9.58 -29.79
C GLY A 75 -6.31 -9.54 -28.85
N SER A 76 -6.11 -9.20 -27.58
CA SER A 76 -7.14 -9.23 -26.53
C SER A 76 -8.28 -8.20 -26.62
N GLY A 77 -8.42 -7.47 -27.73
CA GLY A 77 -9.45 -6.44 -27.89
C GLY A 77 -9.12 -5.13 -27.17
N THR A 78 -10.13 -4.26 -27.02
CA THR A 78 -9.94 -2.94 -26.40
C THR A 78 -10.16 -3.03 -24.88
N PRO A 79 -9.20 -2.58 -24.05
CA PRO A 79 -9.39 -2.53 -22.60
C PRO A 79 -10.63 -1.71 -22.23
N PRO A 80 -11.35 -2.10 -21.16
CA PRO A 80 -12.49 -1.32 -20.67
C PRO A 80 -12.04 0.01 -20.08
N TRP A 81 -13.01 0.92 -19.88
CA TRP A 81 -12.71 2.23 -19.30
C TRP A 81 -12.28 2.17 -17.83
N ALA A 82 -12.76 1.18 -17.06
CA ALA A 82 -12.43 1.04 -15.65
C ALA A 82 -12.26 -0.42 -15.22
N GLY A 83 -11.30 -0.64 -14.32
CA GLY A 83 -11.32 -1.62 -13.22
C GLY A 83 -11.54 -3.12 -13.46
N ALA A 84 -11.63 -3.62 -14.70
CA ALA A 84 -12.04 -5.02 -14.94
C ALA A 84 -10.94 -6.06 -14.72
N GLY A 85 -9.82 -5.73 -14.05
CA GLY A 85 -8.80 -6.70 -13.65
C GLY A 85 -8.24 -7.57 -14.78
N GLY A 86 -8.23 -7.08 -16.03
CA GLY A 86 -7.75 -7.84 -17.19
C GLY A 86 -8.69 -8.93 -17.71
N LEU A 87 -9.93 -9.02 -17.23
CA LEU A 87 -10.87 -10.10 -17.59
C LEU A 87 -11.17 -10.19 -19.09
N TYR A 88 -11.11 -9.07 -19.82
CA TYR A 88 -11.31 -9.01 -21.26
C TYR A 88 -10.26 -9.81 -22.05
N ALA A 89 -9.10 -10.11 -21.46
CA ALA A 89 -7.97 -10.78 -22.09
C ALA A 89 -7.84 -12.28 -21.72
N ILE A 90 -8.85 -12.87 -21.05
CA ILE A 90 -8.76 -14.26 -20.57
C ILE A 90 -8.48 -15.26 -21.69
N ALA A 91 -9.13 -15.10 -22.85
CA ALA A 91 -8.95 -16.01 -23.98
C ALA A 91 -7.50 -15.99 -24.49
N ASP A 92 -6.92 -14.79 -24.65
CA ASP A 92 -5.54 -14.61 -25.10
C ASP A 92 -4.55 -15.09 -24.03
N VAL A 93 -4.83 -14.85 -22.75
CA VAL A 93 -4.01 -15.39 -21.65
C VAL A 93 -4.02 -16.92 -21.65
N LEU A 94 -5.18 -17.57 -21.86
CA LEU A 94 -5.25 -19.03 -22.02
C LEU A 94 -4.44 -19.51 -23.23
N ALA A 95 -4.49 -18.79 -24.36
CA ALA A 95 -3.67 -19.10 -25.52
C ALA A 95 -2.16 -19.03 -25.19
N GLN A 96 -1.74 -18.04 -24.40
CA GLN A 96 -0.35 -17.95 -23.94
C GLN A 96 0.03 -19.09 -22.98
N ILE A 97 -0.86 -19.50 -22.08
CA ILE A 97 -0.65 -20.66 -21.20
C ILE A 97 -0.51 -21.96 -22.02
N LYS A 98 -1.24 -22.11 -23.13
CA LYS A 98 -1.09 -23.26 -24.03
C LYS A 98 0.25 -23.26 -24.77
N ALA A 99 0.72 -22.08 -25.17
CA ALA A 99 1.97 -21.92 -25.90
C ALA A 99 3.25 -22.08 -25.04
N HIS A 100 3.14 -22.03 -23.70
CA HIS A 100 4.27 -21.98 -22.77
C HIS A 100 4.19 -23.08 -21.71
N LYS A 101 5.32 -23.64 -21.28
CA LYS A 101 5.39 -24.74 -20.30
C LYS A 101 4.77 -24.40 -18.95
N THR A 102 5.18 -23.27 -18.36
CA THR A 102 4.74 -22.81 -17.05
C THR A 102 4.70 -21.29 -17.00
N THR A 103 3.50 -20.74 -16.83
CA THR A 103 3.26 -19.30 -16.84
C THR A 103 2.95 -18.77 -15.43
N LEU A 104 3.65 -17.74 -14.99
CA LEU A 104 3.27 -16.96 -13.80
C LEU A 104 2.40 -15.78 -14.19
N ILE A 105 1.23 -15.63 -13.56
CA ILE A 105 0.27 -14.55 -13.86
C ILE A 105 0.13 -13.68 -12.62
N PHE A 106 0.77 -12.51 -12.63
CA PHE A 106 0.80 -11.59 -11.49
C PHE A 106 -0.37 -10.62 -11.51
N HIS A 107 -0.98 -10.45 -10.32
CA HIS A 107 -1.89 -9.36 -10.00
C HIS A 107 -1.36 -8.51 -8.84
N ASN A 108 -1.80 -7.25 -8.82
CA ASN A 108 -1.41 -6.30 -7.77
C ASN A 108 -2.18 -6.51 -6.45
N THR A 109 -3.37 -7.14 -6.49
CA THR A 109 -4.19 -7.39 -5.30
C THR A 109 -4.68 -8.83 -5.24
N ARG A 110 -4.89 -9.33 -4.02
CA ARG A 110 -5.42 -10.69 -3.76
C ARG A 110 -6.83 -10.87 -4.35
N ALA A 111 -7.67 -9.87 -4.16
CA ALA A 111 -9.03 -9.81 -4.73
C ALA A 111 -9.05 -9.97 -6.26
N GLN A 112 -8.18 -9.25 -6.97
CA GLN A 112 -8.09 -9.36 -8.43
C GLN A 112 -7.53 -10.72 -8.86
N ALA A 113 -6.55 -11.26 -8.13
CA ALA A 113 -6.02 -12.60 -8.39
C ALA A 113 -7.11 -13.68 -8.27
N GLU A 114 -7.93 -13.63 -7.21
CA GLU A 114 -9.05 -14.58 -7.04
C GLU A 114 -10.12 -14.41 -8.13
N LEU A 115 -10.51 -13.18 -8.45
CA LEU A 115 -11.50 -12.91 -9.50
C LEU A 115 -11.00 -13.38 -10.86
N PHE A 116 -9.75 -13.10 -11.20
CA PHE A 116 -9.15 -13.51 -12.46
C PHE A 116 -9.01 -15.03 -12.53
N PHE A 117 -8.50 -15.67 -11.48
CA PHE A 117 -8.38 -17.13 -11.40
C PHE A 117 -9.74 -17.82 -11.58
N HIS A 118 -10.80 -17.31 -10.95
CA HIS A 118 -12.14 -17.87 -11.11
C HIS A 118 -12.62 -17.82 -12.57
N ASN A 119 -12.50 -16.69 -13.25
CA ASN A 119 -12.93 -16.56 -14.63
C ASN A 119 -12.01 -17.33 -15.61
N LEU A 120 -10.71 -17.36 -15.33
CA LEU A 120 -9.74 -18.17 -16.06
C LEU A 120 -10.10 -19.66 -15.95
N TRP A 121 -10.48 -20.12 -14.75
CA TRP A 121 -10.93 -21.49 -14.51
C TRP A 121 -12.20 -21.82 -15.28
N LEU A 122 -13.19 -20.92 -15.29
CA LEU A 122 -14.44 -21.12 -16.04
C LEU A 122 -14.21 -21.20 -17.57
N ALA A 123 -13.24 -20.45 -18.09
CA ALA A 123 -12.90 -20.46 -19.51
C ALA A 123 -11.91 -21.57 -19.91
N ASN A 124 -11.38 -22.34 -18.95
CA ASN A 124 -10.37 -23.36 -19.17
C ASN A 124 -10.99 -24.70 -19.64
N GLU A 125 -11.46 -24.73 -20.89
CA GLU A 125 -12.11 -25.90 -21.50
C GLU A 125 -11.19 -27.13 -21.61
N ASP A 126 -9.88 -26.92 -21.80
CA ASP A 126 -8.88 -28.00 -21.92
C ASP A 126 -8.41 -28.56 -20.57
N ALA A 127 -9.01 -28.11 -19.46
CA ALA A 127 -8.65 -28.52 -18.11
C ALA A 127 -7.15 -28.41 -17.80
N LEU A 128 -6.48 -27.37 -18.32
CA LEU A 128 -5.07 -27.11 -18.04
C LEU A 128 -4.84 -27.04 -16.52
N PRO A 129 -3.79 -27.66 -15.98
CA PRO A 129 -3.52 -27.62 -14.54
C PRO A 129 -3.07 -26.22 -14.14
N ILE A 130 -4.00 -25.46 -13.54
CA ILE A 130 -3.77 -24.10 -13.07
C ILE A 130 -3.98 -24.01 -11.55
N ALA A 131 -3.25 -23.11 -10.90
CA ALA A 131 -3.36 -22.88 -9.46
C ALA A 131 -3.38 -21.38 -9.13
N ILE A 132 -3.72 -21.07 -7.88
CA ILE A 132 -3.64 -19.72 -7.30
C ILE A 132 -2.69 -19.70 -6.11
N HIS A 133 -1.92 -18.62 -5.95
CA HIS A 133 -0.97 -18.46 -4.84
C HIS A 133 -0.96 -17.03 -4.28
N HIS A 134 -1.36 -16.87 -3.01
CA HIS A 134 -1.23 -15.61 -2.26
C HIS A 134 -1.20 -15.85 -0.75
N GLY A 135 -0.76 -14.85 0.02
CA GLY A 135 -0.54 -14.97 1.47
C GLY A 135 -1.78 -15.32 2.31
N SER A 136 -3.00 -15.00 1.85
CA SER A 136 -4.25 -15.37 2.54
C SER A 136 -4.64 -16.85 2.41
N LEU A 137 -3.97 -17.64 1.57
CA LEU A 137 -4.24 -19.07 1.47
C LEU A 137 -3.67 -19.80 2.68
N ASP A 138 -4.37 -20.86 3.11
CA ASP A 138 -3.90 -21.69 4.21
C ASP A 138 -2.52 -22.31 3.88
N ARG A 139 -1.73 -22.57 4.94
CA ARG A 139 -0.36 -23.07 4.78
C ARG A 139 -0.30 -24.39 4.00
N GLN A 140 -1.26 -25.29 4.20
CA GLN A 140 -1.27 -26.59 3.56
C GLN A 140 -1.56 -26.45 2.05
N GLN A 141 -2.47 -25.56 1.68
CA GLN A 141 -2.77 -25.24 0.29
C GLN A 141 -1.56 -24.59 -0.39
N ARG A 142 -0.89 -23.63 0.26
CA ARG A 142 0.35 -23.03 -0.28
C ARG A 142 1.42 -24.08 -0.53
N GLN A 143 1.71 -24.93 0.46
CA GLN A 143 2.69 -26.01 0.32
C GLN A 143 2.37 -26.99 -0.80
N LYS A 144 1.08 -27.29 -1.04
CA LYS A 144 0.66 -28.13 -2.17
C LYS A 144 0.94 -27.46 -3.52
N VAL A 145 0.65 -26.18 -3.64
CA VAL A 145 0.93 -25.42 -4.87
C VAL A 145 2.43 -25.28 -5.10
N GLU A 146 3.21 -24.96 -4.07
CA GLU A 146 4.68 -24.88 -4.10
C GLU A 146 5.31 -26.22 -4.53
N ALA A 147 4.83 -27.34 -3.97
CA ALA A 147 5.29 -28.68 -4.35
C ALA A 147 4.94 -29.04 -5.81
N ALA A 148 3.70 -28.75 -6.24
CA ALA A 148 3.28 -28.99 -7.62
C ALA A 148 4.04 -28.12 -8.63
N MET A 149 4.39 -26.88 -8.24
CA MET A 149 5.22 -25.98 -9.03
C MET A 149 6.64 -26.52 -9.17
N THR A 150 7.27 -26.93 -8.06
CA THR A 150 8.61 -27.54 -8.05
C THR A 150 8.66 -28.81 -8.90
N ALA A 151 7.57 -29.58 -8.92
CA ALA A 151 7.45 -30.79 -9.74
C ALA A 151 7.17 -30.53 -11.23
N GLY A 152 6.97 -29.27 -11.66
CA GLY A 152 6.61 -28.93 -13.04
C GLY A 152 5.22 -29.39 -13.46
N ALA A 153 4.31 -29.64 -12.50
CA ALA A 153 2.99 -30.20 -12.75
C ALA A 153 1.93 -29.14 -13.13
N LEU A 154 2.28 -27.86 -13.06
CA LEU A 154 1.37 -26.74 -13.30
C LEU A 154 1.71 -26.00 -14.60
N ARG A 155 0.67 -25.70 -15.39
CA ARG A 155 0.75 -24.88 -16.59
C ARG A 155 0.68 -23.39 -16.30
N ALA A 156 -0.08 -23.00 -15.27
CA ALA A 156 -0.11 -21.61 -14.85
C ALA A 156 -0.37 -21.44 -13.35
N ILE A 157 0.17 -20.35 -12.79
CA ILE A 157 -0.08 -19.94 -11.41
C ILE A 157 -0.49 -18.48 -11.39
N VAL A 158 -1.73 -18.21 -10.98
CA VAL A 158 -2.22 -16.85 -10.71
C VAL A 158 -1.73 -16.44 -9.32
N CYS A 159 -0.97 -15.36 -9.22
CA CYS A 159 -0.28 -15.01 -7.99
C CYS A 159 -0.25 -13.51 -7.70
N THR A 160 0.11 -13.20 -6.46
CA THR A 160 0.40 -11.83 -6.01
C THR A 160 1.89 -11.71 -5.68
N GLY A 161 2.28 -10.67 -4.95
CA GLY A 161 3.68 -10.49 -4.54
C GLY A 161 4.28 -11.58 -3.64
N SER A 162 3.49 -12.59 -3.25
CA SER A 162 4.00 -13.79 -2.58
C SER A 162 5.05 -14.57 -3.38
N LEU A 163 5.08 -14.38 -4.71
CA LEU A 163 6.08 -15.01 -5.61
C LEU A 163 6.98 -13.96 -6.29
N ASP A 164 6.94 -12.68 -5.87
CA ASP A 164 7.83 -11.63 -6.41
C ASP A 164 9.29 -11.92 -6.02
N LEU A 165 9.51 -12.45 -4.81
CA LEU A 165 10.80 -12.68 -4.16
C LEU A 165 10.86 -14.12 -3.65
N GLY A 166 11.97 -14.83 -3.90
CA GLY A 166 12.16 -16.18 -3.37
C GLY A 166 12.94 -17.12 -4.28
N ILE A 167 13.15 -18.32 -3.75
CA ILE A 167 13.92 -19.46 -4.27
C ILE A 167 13.48 -19.79 -5.71
N ASP A 168 14.42 -20.28 -6.53
CA ASP A 168 14.17 -20.76 -7.89
C ASP A 168 12.99 -21.74 -7.93
N TRP A 169 11.85 -21.31 -8.47
CA TRP A 169 10.59 -22.07 -8.46
C TRP A 169 10.48 -23.07 -9.62
N GLY A 170 11.57 -23.32 -10.35
CA GLY A 170 11.61 -24.20 -11.52
C GLY A 170 11.53 -23.44 -12.84
N GLU A 171 11.38 -24.17 -13.95
CA GLU A 171 11.46 -23.62 -15.31
C GLU A 171 10.20 -22.85 -15.73
N VAL A 172 9.97 -21.68 -15.12
CA VAL A 172 8.99 -20.71 -15.61
C VAL A 172 9.50 -20.14 -16.92
N ASP A 173 8.72 -20.22 -17.99
CA ASP A 173 9.12 -19.74 -19.32
C ASP A 173 8.41 -18.46 -19.74
N LEU A 174 7.32 -18.08 -19.06
CA LEU A 174 6.59 -16.84 -19.29
C LEU A 174 6.07 -16.20 -17.99
N VAL A 175 6.20 -14.88 -17.90
CA VAL A 175 5.50 -14.06 -16.89
C VAL A 175 4.45 -13.19 -17.58
N ILE A 176 3.23 -13.18 -17.05
CA ILE A 176 2.16 -12.27 -17.47
C ILE A 176 1.84 -11.33 -16.32
N GLN A 177 1.99 -10.03 -16.52
CA GLN A 177 1.61 -8.99 -15.57
C GLN A 177 0.20 -8.47 -15.94
N ILE A 178 -0.79 -8.71 -15.08
CA ILE A 178 -2.13 -8.16 -15.26
C ILE A 178 -2.27 -6.83 -14.52
N GLY A 179 -2.72 -5.83 -15.27
CA GLY A 179 -2.74 -4.43 -14.86
C GLY A 179 -1.35 -3.80 -14.89
N ALA A 180 -1.32 -2.48 -14.90
CA ALA A 180 -0.06 -1.76 -14.86
C ALA A 180 0.75 -2.11 -13.60
N PRO A 181 2.09 -2.21 -13.69
CA PRO A 181 2.94 -2.70 -12.61
C PRO A 181 3.04 -1.73 -11.42
N LYS A 182 2.63 -0.47 -11.59
CA LYS A 182 2.75 0.66 -10.65
C LYS A 182 4.19 1.09 -10.33
N ASN A 183 5.14 0.15 -10.36
CA ASN A 183 6.57 0.35 -10.16
C ASN A 183 7.37 -0.56 -11.11
N VAL A 184 8.33 0.02 -11.82
CA VAL A 184 9.28 -0.57 -12.78
C VAL A 184 10.22 -1.57 -12.11
N LYS A 185 10.78 -1.25 -10.93
CA LYS A 185 11.67 -2.15 -10.17
C LYS A 185 10.96 -3.47 -9.85
N ARG A 186 9.67 -3.40 -9.47
CA ARG A 186 8.84 -4.59 -9.25
C ARG A 186 8.55 -5.36 -10.53
N LEU A 187 8.29 -4.66 -11.64
CA LEU A 187 8.12 -5.30 -12.94
C LEU A 187 9.38 -6.11 -13.29
N VAL A 188 10.58 -5.53 -13.16
CA VAL A 188 11.85 -6.22 -13.44
C VAL A 188 12.03 -7.46 -12.56
N GLN A 189 11.75 -7.37 -11.25
CA GLN A 189 11.82 -8.51 -10.34
C GLN A 189 10.87 -9.66 -10.75
N ARG A 190 9.63 -9.33 -11.12
CA ARG A 190 8.63 -10.31 -11.60
C ARG A 190 9.09 -10.98 -12.88
N ILE A 191 9.58 -10.19 -13.84
CA ILE A 191 10.00 -10.68 -15.14
C ILE A 191 11.24 -11.56 -15.03
N GLY A 192 12.16 -11.23 -14.11
CA GLY A 192 13.33 -12.06 -13.82
C GLY A 192 12.99 -13.49 -13.40
N ARG A 193 11.73 -13.78 -13.02
CA ARG A 193 11.27 -15.14 -12.72
C ARG A 193 11.10 -16.00 -13.98
N ALA A 194 10.89 -15.42 -15.15
CA ALA A 194 10.84 -16.15 -16.41
C ALA A 194 12.25 -16.42 -16.95
N ASN A 195 12.49 -17.65 -17.43
CA ASN A 195 13.76 -18.14 -17.95
C ASN A 195 14.93 -17.75 -17.05
N HIS A 196 14.85 -18.07 -15.76
CA HIS A 196 15.86 -17.77 -14.73
C HIS A 196 17.16 -18.58 -14.94
N ARG A 197 17.77 -18.43 -16.12
CA ARG A 197 19.04 -19.03 -16.54
C ARG A 197 19.94 -17.91 -17.05
N TYR A 198 21.21 -17.92 -16.66
CA TYR A 198 22.17 -16.84 -16.96
C TYR A 198 22.24 -16.42 -18.44
N LYS A 199 22.01 -17.33 -19.39
CA LYS A 199 22.12 -17.09 -20.84
C LYS A 199 20.79 -17.00 -21.59
N ALA A 200 19.64 -17.03 -20.91
CA ALA A 200 18.33 -16.98 -21.56
C ALA A 200 17.63 -15.66 -21.25
N PRO A 201 17.04 -14.97 -22.25
CA PRO A 201 16.25 -13.78 -21.99
C PRO A 201 14.95 -14.15 -21.26
N SER A 202 14.64 -13.40 -20.21
CA SER A 202 13.32 -13.46 -19.58
C SER A 202 12.24 -13.05 -20.58
N LYS A 203 11.11 -13.76 -20.58
CA LYS A 203 9.96 -13.46 -21.43
C LYS A 203 8.80 -12.97 -20.58
N ALA A 204 8.19 -11.86 -20.97
CA ALA A 204 7.02 -11.37 -20.29
C ALA A 204 6.03 -10.62 -21.17
N LEU A 205 4.77 -10.69 -20.76
CA LEU A 205 3.64 -9.99 -21.38
C LEU A 205 2.94 -9.12 -20.34
N ILE A 206 2.53 -7.92 -20.74
CA ILE A 206 1.75 -7.01 -19.89
C ILE A 206 0.35 -6.86 -20.46
N VAL A 207 -0.67 -6.99 -19.61
CA VAL A 207 -2.08 -6.83 -19.96
C VAL A 207 -2.65 -5.63 -19.20
N PRO A 208 -2.88 -4.47 -19.84
CA PRO A 208 -3.49 -3.31 -19.19
C PRO A 208 -4.90 -3.67 -18.67
N ALA A 209 -5.26 -3.29 -17.45
CA ALA A 209 -6.59 -3.60 -16.91
C ALA A 209 -7.67 -2.60 -17.36
N ASN A 210 -7.27 -1.42 -17.81
CA ASN A 210 -8.13 -0.37 -18.35
C ASN A 210 -7.38 0.48 -19.40
N ARG A 211 -8.08 1.43 -20.03
CA ARG A 211 -7.50 2.27 -21.09
C ARG A 211 -6.38 3.20 -20.62
N PHE A 212 -6.48 3.77 -19.41
CA PHE A 212 -5.41 4.61 -18.85
C PHE A 212 -4.12 3.79 -18.65
N GLU A 213 -4.27 2.57 -18.14
CA GLU A 213 -3.15 1.68 -17.90
C GLU A 213 -2.39 1.29 -19.17
N VAL A 214 -2.96 1.44 -20.38
CA VAL A 214 -2.22 1.24 -21.63
C VAL A 214 -1.02 2.21 -21.70
N ILE A 215 -1.23 3.47 -21.32
CA ILE A 215 -0.20 4.51 -21.32
C ILE A 215 0.84 4.21 -20.24
N GLU A 216 0.37 3.78 -19.06
CA GLU A 216 1.25 3.39 -17.95
C GLU A 216 2.10 2.16 -18.31
N CYS A 217 1.50 1.12 -18.90
CA CYS A 217 2.21 -0.10 -19.31
C CYS A 217 3.27 0.19 -20.36
N LEU A 218 2.96 0.98 -21.38
CA LEU A 218 3.94 1.38 -22.39
C LEU A 218 5.09 2.17 -21.77
N SER A 219 4.78 3.13 -20.89
CA SER A 219 5.80 3.94 -20.20
C SER A 219 6.70 3.08 -19.30
N ALA A 220 6.15 2.03 -18.68
CA ALA A 220 6.91 1.08 -17.89
C ALA A 220 7.82 0.20 -18.75
N LEU A 221 7.35 -0.25 -19.92
CA LEU A 221 8.18 -1.01 -20.87
C LEU A 221 9.39 -0.20 -21.34
N GLU A 222 9.19 1.06 -21.69
CA GLU A 222 10.28 1.97 -22.08
C GLU A 222 11.26 2.20 -20.93
N ALA A 223 10.77 2.36 -19.70
CA ALA A 223 11.62 2.50 -18.51
C ALA A 223 12.51 1.27 -18.29
N VAL A 224 11.98 0.05 -18.49
CA VAL A 224 12.77 -1.18 -18.42
C VAL A 224 13.83 -1.23 -19.52
N GLN A 225 13.48 -0.85 -20.75
CA GLN A 225 14.42 -0.83 -21.88
C GLN A 225 15.58 0.16 -21.67
N GLU A 226 15.31 1.28 -20.98
CA GLU A 226 16.27 2.34 -20.66
C GLU A 226 17.03 2.09 -19.34
N ASN A 227 16.73 0.99 -18.61
CA ASN A 227 17.23 0.71 -17.26
C ASN A 227 16.93 1.83 -16.24
N ASP A 228 15.84 2.56 -16.42
CA ASP A 228 15.39 3.61 -15.51
C ASP A 228 14.48 3.02 -14.42
N LEU A 229 15.08 2.60 -13.32
CA LEU A 229 14.39 1.97 -12.20
C LEU A 229 13.88 3.00 -11.19
N ASP A 230 12.73 2.70 -10.58
CA ASP A 230 12.20 3.48 -9.46
C ASP A 230 13.14 3.44 -8.25
N GLY A 231 13.24 4.57 -7.55
CA GLY A 231 13.89 4.67 -6.25
C GLY A 231 13.55 6.00 -5.59
N GLU A 232 13.02 5.94 -4.38
CA GLU A 232 12.84 7.08 -3.49
C GLU A 232 13.96 7.10 -2.44
N PRO A 233 14.39 8.28 -1.96
CA PRO A 233 15.35 8.37 -0.87
C PRO A 233 14.82 7.62 0.35
N ARG A 234 15.68 6.82 0.98
CA ARG A 234 15.30 6.07 2.17
C ARG A 234 15.05 7.04 3.34
N PRO A 235 13.93 6.93 4.07
CA PRO A 235 13.79 7.63 5.34
C PRO A 235 14.76 7.08 6.40
N PRO A 236 15.08 7.87 7.45
CA PRO A 236 15.78 7.38 8.63
C PRO A 236 15.08 6.17 9.26
N GLY A 237 15.83 5.35 9.99
CA GLY A 237 15.30 4.16 10.65
C GLY A 237 14.22 4.50 11.69
N GLY A 238 13.16 3.68 11.75
CA GLY A 238 12.04 3.93 12.66
C GLY A 238 12.44 3.88 14.14
N LEU A 239 12.12 4.92 14.91
CA LEU A 239 12.45 4.98 16.35
C LEU A 239 11.60 4.01 17.19
N ASP A 240 10.44 3.59 16.70
CA ASP A 240 9.65 2.51 17.31
C ASP A 240 10.38 1.15 17.21
N VAL A 241 11.04 0.88 16.08
CA VAL A 241 11.91 -0.29 15.89
C VAL A 241 13.13 -0.21 16.81
N LEU A 242 13.69 0.99 17.00
CA LEU A 242 14.78 1.21 17.97
C LEU A 242 14.34 0.89 19.40
N CYS A 243 13.15 1.36 19.82
CA CYS A 243 12.58 1.03 21.13
C CYS A 243 12.45 -0.49 21.33
N GLN A 244 11.95 -1.19 20.30
CA GLN A 244 11.87 -2.65 20.32
C GLN A 244 13.26 -3.28 20.50
N HIS A 245 14.26 -2.79 19.77
CA HIS A 245 15.61 -3.32 19.82
C HIS A 245 16.28 -3.11 21.20
N ILE A 246 16.11 -1.95 21.83
CA ILE A 246 16.60 -1.68 23.19
C ILE A 246 16.05 -2.72 24.17
N LEU A 247 14.74 -2.99 24.13
CA LEU A 247 14.11 -4.00 24.97
C LEU A 247 14.64 -5.41 24.68
N LEU A 248 14.90 -5.76 23.42
CA LEU A 248 15.47 -7.06 23.05
C LEU A 248 16.92 -7.23 23.50
N CYS A 249 17.73 -6.17 23.46
CA CYS A 249 19.07 -6.17 24.02
C CYS A 249 19.03 -6.39 25.54
N ALA A 250 18.10 -5.73 26.24
CA ALA A 250 17.86 -5.97 27.66
C ALA A 250 17.38 -7.40 27.98
N CYS A 251 16.69 -8.07 27.04
CA CYS A 251 16.34 -9.49 27.16
C CYS A 251 17.54 -10.43 27.05
N ALA A 252 18.67 -9.99 26.50
CA ALA A 252 19.89 -10.77 26.39
C ALA A 252 20.83 -10.55 27.59
N GLY A 253 20.77 -9.38 28.24
CA GLY A 253 21.57 -9.05 29.42
C GLY A 253 21.47 -7.57 29.76
N ALA A 254 22.25 -7.13 30.75
CA ALA A 254 22.38 -5.70 31.03
C ALA A 254 22.98 -4.96 29.81
N ILE A 255 22.46 -3.76 29.54
CA ILE A 255 22.90 -2.88 28.47
C ILE A 255 23.64 -1.69 29.07
N ASP A 256 24.75 -1.32 28.45
CA ASP A 256 25.40 -0.03 28.65
C ASP A 256 24.85 0.93 27.59
N PRO A 257 24.21 2.06 27.97
CA PRO A 257 23.62 3.00 27.02
C PRO A 257 24.60 3.57 26.00
N ASP A 258 25.83 3.89 26.42
CA ASP A 258 26.83 4.52 25.57
C ASP A 258 27.37 3.51 24.55
N VAL A 259 27.64 2.28 25.00
CA VAL A 259 28.05 1.17 24.12
C VAL A 259 26.94 0.82 23.13
N LEU A 260 25.69 0.74 23.59
CA LEU A 260 24.55 0.41 22.72
C LEU A 260 24.33 1.50 21.68
N PHE A 261 24.38 2.78 22.08
CA PHE A 261 24.28 3.91 21.15
C PHE A 261 25.37 3.88 20.08
N ALA A 262 26.62 3.65 20.49
CA ALA A 262 27.74 3.52 19.57
C ALA A 262 27.54 2.36 18.57
N GLN A 263 27.01 1.21 19.02
CA GLN A 263 26.68 0.07 18.15
C GLN A 263 25.56 0.39 17.15
N ILE A 264 24.52 1.11 17.58
CA ILE A 264 23.38 1.45 16.72
C ILE A 264 23.79 2.40 15.60
N LYS A 265 24.61 3.41 15.89
CA LYS A 265 25.13 4.36 14.89
C LYS A 265 25.97 3.71 13.79
N GLN A 266 26.44 2.49 13.99
CA GLN A 266 27.15 1.69 12.99
C GLN A 266 26.22 1.07 11.93
N THR A 267 24.91 1.26 12.06
CA THR A 267 23.92 0.78 11.09
C THR A 267 23.52 1.91 10.16
N GLY A 268 23.32 1.60 8.86
CA GLY A 268 22.91 2.61 7.89
C GLY A 268 21.68 3.41 8.30
N PRO A 269 20.56 2.78 8.73
CA PRO A 269 19.33 3.50 9.07
C PRO A 269 19.44 4.44 10.27
N TYR A 270 20.37 4.19 11.18
CA TYR A 270 20.55 4.95 12.42
C TYR A 270 21.90 5.69 12.47
N SER A 271 22.60 5.80 11.34
CA SER A 271 23.88 6.50 11.24
C SER A 271 23.79 7.98 11.67
N ALA A 272 22.68 8.63 11.36
CA ALA A 272 22.37 10.01 11.75
C ALA A 272 21.66 10.15 13.11
N LEU A 273 21.43 9.04 13.85
CA LEU A 273 20.72 9.06 15.13
C LEU A 273 21.44 9.98 16.13
N THR A 274 20.68 10.92 16.70
CA THR A 274 21.18 11.83 17.72
C THR A 274 21.16 11.18 19.10
N ARG A 275 22.01 11.67 20.01
CA ARG A 275 22.01 11.18 21.39
C ARG A 275 20.68 11.44 22.10
N SER A 276 20.08 12.61 21.89
CA SER A 276 18.77 12.97 22.44
C SER A 276 17.65 12.05 22.00
N GLU A 277 17.61 11.64 20.73
CA GLU A 277 16.61 10.68 20.24
C GLU A 277 16.78 9.30 20.86
N PHE A 278 18.03 8.84 20.99
CA PHE A 278 18.34 7.58 21.65
C PHE A 278 17.92 7.60 23.13
N ASP A 279 18.27 8.65 23.87
CA ASP A 279 17.93 8.80 25.29
C ASP A 279 16.41 8.87 25.49
N ALA A 280 15.68 9.56 24.60
CA ALA A 280 14.21 9.57 24.63
C ALA A 280 13.60 8.17 24.40
N CYS A 281 14.18 7.38 23.49
CA CYS A 281 13.77 5.99 23.27
C CYS A 281 14.10 5.10 24.48
N LEU A 282 15.27 5.30 25.10
CA LEU A 282 15.70 4.56 26.29
C LEU A 282 14.80 4.88 27.50
N GLU A 283 14.48 6.15 27.73
CA GLU A 283 13.57 6.58 28.81
C GLU A 283 12.17 6.01 28.61
N PHE A 284 11.65 6.04 27.38
CA PHE A 284 10.41 5.34 27.06
C PHE A 284 10.50 3.84 27.35
N CYS A 285 11.60 3.18 26.97
CA CYS A 285 11.78 1.75 27.26
C CYS A 285 11.83 1.50 28.77
N ALA A 286 12.47 2.38 29.54
CA ALA A 286 12.65 2.24 30.98
C ALA A 286 11.35 2.42 31.76
N THR A 287 10.66 3.55 31.57
CA THR A 287 9.54 3.96 32.44
C THR A 287 8.23 4.20 31.69
N GLY A 288 8.26 4.13 30.36
CA GLY A 288 7.16 4.54 29.49
C GLY A 288 7.10 6.05 29.26
N GLY A 289 8.08 6.84 29.72
CA GLY A 289 8.08 8.30 29.57
C GLY A 289 7.31 9.04 30.67
N TYR A 290 7.25 10.37 30.58
CA TYR A 290 6.77 11.23 31.67
C TYR A 290 5.33 10.91 32.10
N ALA A 291 4.41 10.74 31.15
CA ALA A 291 3.01 10.39 31.47
C ALA A 291 2.85 9.00 32.10
N LEU A 292 3.68 8.03 31.70
CA LEU A 292 3.49 6.63 32.08
C LEU A 292 4.35 6.19 33.28
N ARG A 293 5.39 6.96 33.64
CA ARG A 293 6.29 6.63 34.77
C ARG A 293 5.61 6.49 36.13
N ARG A 294 4.37 6.95 36.28
CA ARG A 294 3.59 6.78 37.52
C ARG A 294 2.99 5.37 37.68
N TYR A 295 2.93 4.59 36.61
CA TYR A 295 2.34 3.26 36.62
C TYR A 295 3.45 2.20 36.53
N GLU A 296 3.57 1.39 37.57
CA GLU A 296 4.64 0.38 37.65
C GLU A 296 4.66 -0.61 36.49
N GLN A 297 3.50 -0.89 35.88
CA GLN A 297 3.39 -1.80 34.74
C GLN A 297 4.21 -1.35 33.51
N TRP A 298 4.54 -0.05 33.40
CA TRP A 298 5.34 0.50 32.30
C TRP A 298 6.83 0.61 32.62
N HIS A 299 7.23 0.25 33.84
CA HIS A 299 8.63 0.19 34.24
C HIS A 299 9.26 -1.11 33.77
N ARG A 300 9.79 -1.13 32.54
CA ARG A 300 10.35 -2.35 31.93
C ARG A 300 11.85 -2.47 32.15
N LEU A 301 12.57 -1.36 32.26
CA LEU A 301 14.00 -1.35 32.57
C LEU A 301 14.26 -0.69 33.91
N GLN A 302 15.30 -1.15 34.59
CA GLN A 302 15.84 -0.57 35.80
C GLN A 302 17.31 -0.22 35.57
N GLN A 303 17.71 0.97 35.99
CA GLN A 303 19.10 1.38 35.99
C GLN A 303 19.84 0.70 37.16
N ASN A 304 20.98 0.11 36.87
CA ASN A 304 21.92 -0.45 37.82
C ASN A 304 22.80 0.66 38.42
N PRO A 305 23.45 0.44 39.57
CA PRO A 305 24.36 1.42 40.19
C PRO A 305 25.53 1.85 39.29
N ASP A 306 25.94 1.01 38.35
CA ASP A 306 27.00 1.26 37.36
C ASP A 306 26.53 2.12 36.17
N GLY A 307 25.25 2.54 36.15
CA GLY A 307 24.65 3.33 35.07
C GLY A 307 24.06 2.50 33.93
N GLY A 308 24.30 1.19 33.90
CA GLY A 308 23.71 0.27 32.92
C GLY A 308 22.23 0.02 33.17
N PHE A 309 21.51 -0.54 32.20
CA PHE A 309 20.09 -0.89 32.32
C PHE A 309 19.87 -2.39 32.17
N LYS A 310 18.91 -2.94 32.91
CA LYS A 310 18.46 -4.33 32.75
C LYS A 310 16.94 -4.41 32.82
N LEU A 311 16.35 -5.53 32.40
CA LEU A 311 14.93 -5.78 32.64
C LEU A 311 14.62 -5.70 34.14
N ARG A 312 13.59 -4.91 34.51
CA ARG A 312 13.08 -4.84 35.90
C ARG A 312 12.56 -6.20 36.35
N ASP A 313 11.82 -6.89 35.47
CA ASP A 313 11.36 -8.27 35.66
C ASP A 313 11.88 -9.17 34.53
N PRO A 314 12.83 -10.09 34.81
CA PRO A 314 13.36 -11.04 33.83
C PRO A 314 12.30 -11.91 33.15
N ARG A 315 11.14 -12.15 33.78
CA ARG A 315 10.04 -12.95 33.19
C ARG A 315 9.42 -12.26 31.97
N SER A 316 9.54 -10.94 31.88
CA SER A 316 9.05 -10.15 30.75
C SER A 316 9.79 -10.47 29.43
N ALA A 317 10.99 -11.07 29.50
CA ALA A 317 11.77 -11.43 28.31
C ALA A 317 11.01 -12.37 27.36
N ARG A 318 10.28 -13.36 27.90
CA ARG A 318 9.47 -14.28 27.08
C ARG A 318 8.37 -13.52 26.32
N ARG A 319 7.73 -12.56 26.98
CA ARG A 319 6.62 -11.79 26.43
C ARG A 319 7.08 -10.81 25.35
N LEU A 320 8.19 -10.12 25.59
CA LEU A 320 8.84 -9.24 24.61
C LEU A 320 9.25 -10.03 23.35
N ARG A 321 9.85 -11.21 23.52
CA ARG A 321 10.22 -12.10 22.39
C ARG A 321 9.02 -12.61 21.60
N LEU A 322 7.86 -12.81 22.23
CA LEU A 322 6.62 -13.22 21.53
C LEU A 322 5.99 -12.09 20.71
N ASN A 323 6.36 -10.84 20.97
CA ASN A 323 5.83 -9.65 20.29
C ASN A 323 6.89 -8.96 19.40
N VAL A 324 8.02 -9.63 19.15
CA VAL A 324 9.06 -9.14 18.26
C VAL A 324 8.59 -9.12 16.80
N GLY A 325 8.90 -8.06 16.08
CA GLY A 325 8.58 -7.90 14.66
C GLY A 325 8.06 -6.52 14.33
N THR A 326 8.17 -6.16 13.05
CA THR A 326 7.72 -4.87 12.50
C THR A 326 6.55 -5.01 11.53
N ILE A 327 6.21 -6.23 11.12
CA ILE A 327 5.09 -6.51 10.23
C ILE A 327 3.79 -6.35 11.01
N GLN A 328 3.02 -5.32 10.67
CA GLN A 328 1.67 -5.12 11.16
C GLN A 328 0.71 -5.82 10.21
N ASP A 329 0.41 -7.09 10.47
CA ASP A 329 -0.63 -7.79 9.72
C ASP A 329 -2.02 -7.20 10.04
N SER A 330 -2.86 -7.12 9.01
CA SER A 330 -4.30 -6.96 9.17
C SER A 330 -4.81 -8.03 10.13
N ASP A 331 -5.66 -7.67 11.08
CA ASP A 331 -6.33 -8.66 11.92
C ASP A 331 -7.17 -9.56 11.01
N MET A 332 -6.93 -10.87 11.03
CA MET A 332 -7.63 -11.85 10.19
C MET A 332 -8.64 -12.65 11.04
N LEU A 333 -9.82 -12.90 10.47
CA LEU A 333 -10.88 -13.72 11.05
C LEU A 333 -11.05 -15.00 10.24
N LYS A 334 -11.20 -16.12 10.94
CA LYS A 334 -11.40 -17.43 10.30
C LYS A 334 -12.79 -17.50 9.68
N VAL A 335 -12.89 -18.01 8.45
CA VAL A 335 -14.17 -18.26 7.77
C VAL A 335 -14.52 -19.74 7.84
N ARG A 336 -15.74 -20.05 8.30
CA ARG A 336 -16.24 -21.43 8.45
C ARG A 336 -17.67 -21.58 7.97
N LEU A 337 -18.00 -22.76 7.46
CA LEU A 337 -19.40 -23.07 7.13
C LEU A 337 -20.29 -23.09 8.38
N HIS A 338 -21.46 -22.48 8.30
CA HIS A 338 -22.47 -22.49 9.35
C HIS A 338 -23.07 -23.90 9.48
N LYS A 339 -22.70 -24.65 10.53
CA LYS A 339 -23.26 -25.96 10.92
C LYS A 339 -23.18 -26.13 12.43
N ARG A 340 -24.11 -26.90 13.02
CA ARG A 340 -24.23 -27.19 14.49
C ARG A 340 -22.96 -27.75 15.18
N ARG A 341 -21.93 -28.20 14.45
CA ARG A 341 -20.68 -28.77 14.99
C ARG A 341 -19.40 -28.06 14.50
N GLY A 342 -19.50 -26.77 14.13
CA GLY A 342 -18.37 -26.01 13.60
C GLY A 342 -18.00 -26.51 12.19
N GLY A 343 -18.48 -25.82 11.16
CA GLY A 343 -18.28 -26.28 9.79
C GLY A 343 -16.83 -26.20 9.30
N LYS A 344 -16.60 -26.83 8.14
CA LYS A 344 -15.30 -26.90 7.47
C LYS A 344 -14.68 -25.49 7.36
N PRO A 345 -13.39 -25.31 7.72
CA PRO A 345 -12.69 -24.06 7.48
C PRO A 345 -12.54 -23.83 5.98
N LEU A 346 -12.78 -22.59 5.56
CA LEU A 346 -12.68 -22.16 4.16
C LEU A 346 -11.49 -21.24 3.90
N GLY A 347 -11.00 -20.56 4.94
CA GLY A 347 -9.89 -19.61 4.85
C GLY A 347 -9.98 -18.54 5.92
N GLU A 348 -9.37 -17.39 5.67
CA GLU A 348 -9.40 -16.23 6.56
C GLU A 348 -9.67 -14.95 5.75
N VAL A 349 -10.39 -13.99 6.36
CA VAL A 349 -10.66 -12.65 5.79
C VAL A 349 -10.22 -11.56 6.76
N GLU A 350 -9.94 -10.35 6.29
CA GLU A 350 -9.61 -9.23 7.17
C GLU A 350 -10.81 -8.85 8.07
N GLU A 351 -10.54 -8.54 9.33
CA GLU A 351 -11.52 -8.07 10.31
C GLU A 351 -12.22 -6.79 9.83
N ALA A 352 -11.47 -5.88 9.20
CA ALA A 352 -12.02 -4.66 8.61
C ALA A 352 -13.04 -4.96 7.50
N PHE A 353 -12.77 -5.95 6.65
CA PHE A 353 -13.74 -6.39 5.64
C PHE A 353 -14.95 -7.05 6.29
N ALA A 354 -14.74 -7.96 7.24
CA ALA A 354 -15.82 -8.63 7.95
C ALA A 354 -16.75 -7.65 8.67
N ALA A 355 -16.21 -6.54 9.19
CA ALA A 355 -16.98 -5.47 9.83
C ALA A 355 -17.91 -4.71 8.85
N THR A 356 -17.64 -4.74 7.55
CA THR A 356 -18.51 -4.14 6.53
C THR A 356 -19.64 -5.07 6.06
N LEU A 357 -19.65 -6.33 6.50
CA LEU A 357 -20.64 -7.32 6.08
C LEU A 357 -21.92 -7.23 6.91
N ALA A 358 -23.05 -7.15 6.22
CA ALA A 358 -24.38 -7.35 6.79
C ALA A 358 -24.85 -8.78 6.53
N SER A 359 -25.69 -9.33 7.42
CA SER A 359 -26.26 -10.67 7.25
C SER A 359 -26.95 -10.80 5.89
N GLY A 360 -26.61 -11.85 5.13
CA GLY A 360 -27.10 -12.07 3.77
C GLY A 360 -26.20 -11.52 2.65
N ASP A 361 -25.16 -10.73 2.97
CA ASP A 361 -24.12 -10.37 2.01
C ASP A 361 -23.41 -11.61 1.47
N THR A 362 -22.90 -11.53 0.23
CA THR A 362 -22.10 -12.61 -0.35
C THR A 362 -20.68 -12.14 -0.62
N PHE A 363 -19.69 -13.02 -0.52
CA PHE A 363 -18.29 -12.71 -0.87
C PHE A 363 -17.57 -13.95 -1.40
N LEU A 364 -16.43 -13.73 -2.06
CA LEU A 364 -15.60 -14.79 -2.62
C LEU A 364 -14.50 -15.18 -1.63
N ILE A 365 -14.31 -16.49 -1.40
CA ILE A 365 -13.16 -17.02 -0.66
C ILE A 365 -12.75 -18.39 -1.22
N GLY A 366 -11.47 -18.55 -1.54
CA GLY A 366 -10.94 -19.83 -2.04
C GLY A 366 -11.65 -20.29 -3.33
N GLY A 367 -12.04 -19.35 -4.18
CA GLY A 367 -12.77 -19.61 -5.43
C GLY A 367 -14.24 -19.99 -5.27
N GLN A 368 -14.81 -19.90 -4.05
CA GLN A 368 -16.22 -20.20 -3.78
C GLN A 368 -16.97 -18.94 -3.33
N VAL A 369 -18.17 -18.73 -3.88
CA VAL A 369 -19.09 -17.69 -3.39
C VAL A 369 -19.83 -18.20 -2.15
N VAL A 370 -19.74 -17.44 -1.07
CA VAL A 370 -20.36 -17.75 0.23
C VAL A 370 -21.23 -16.60 0.70
N ARG A 371 -22.26 -16.91 1.49
CA ARG A 371 -23.16 -15.93 2.12
C ARG A 371 -22.81 -15.75 3.59
N PHE A 372 -22.59 -14.52 4.03
CA PHE A 372 -22.35 -14.16 5.42
C PHE A 372 -23.61 -14.37 6.27
N GLU A 373 -23.50 -15.15 7.33
CA GLU A 373 -24.58 -15.41 8.29
C GLU A 373 -24.41 -14.55 9.54
N SER A 374 -23.26 -14.72 10.22
CA SER A 374 -22.94 -14.02 11.46
C SER A 374 -21.44 -14.01 11.77
N LEU A 375 -21.04 -13.16 12.72
CA LEU A 375 -19.71 -13.14 13.32
C LEU A 375 -19.80 -13.59 14.78
N ARG A 376 -19.12 -14.68 15.15
CA ARG A 376 -19.08 -15.20 16.54
C ARG A 376 -17.66 -15.63 16.90
N ASP A 377 -17.17 -15.24 18.07
CA ASP A 377 -15.87 -15.67 18.62
C ASP A 377 -14.68 -15.59 17.63
N MET A 378 -14.55 -14.45 16.92
CA MET A 378 -13.53 -14.22 15.88
C MET A 378 -13.63 -15.17 14.67
N VAL A 379 -14.80 -15.79 14.47
CA VAL A 379 -15.14 -16.64 13.33
C VAL A 379 -16.28 -16.01 12.54
N VAL A 380 -16.06 -15.88 11.23
CA VAL A 380 -17.05 -15.50 10.22
C VAL A 380 -17.77 -16.77 9.78
N GLU A 381 -19.04 -16.89 10.14
CA GLU A 381 -19.87 -18.03 9.75
C GLU A 381 -20.59 -17.76 8.42
N VAL A 382 -20.50 -18.70 7.50
CA VAL A 382 -21.03 -18.55 6.14
C VAL A 382 -21.81 -19.77 5.65
N SER A 383 -22.74 -19.59 4.72
CA SER A 383 -23.37 -20.68 3.97
C SER A 383 -22.95 -20.66 2.50
N ARG A 384 -23.17 -21.75 1.76
CA ARG A 384 -22.88 -21.80 0.32
C ARG A 384 -23.99 -21.10 -0.45
N HIS A 385 -23.64 -20.24 -1.40
CA HIS A 385 -24.64 -19.57 -2.23
C HIS A 385 -24.09 -19.26 -3.64
N GLY A 386 -24.83 -19.64 -4.69
CA GLY A 386 -24.37 -19.54 -6.08
C GLY A 386 -25.01 -18.43 -6.93
N HIS A 387 -25.91 -17.61 -6.38
CA HIS A 387 -26.82 -16.80 -7.20
C HIS A 387 -26.74 -15.28 -7.02
N LYS A 388 -25.81 -14.75 -6.20
CA LYS A 388 -25.58 -13.30 -6.07
C LYS A 388 -24.17 -12.92 -6.48
N LYS A 389 -24.03 -11.74 -7.09
CA LYS A 389 -22.73 -11.13 -7.41
C LYS A 389 -21.99 -10.87 -6.08
N PRO A 390 -20.85 -11.53 -5.82
CA PRO A 390 -20.16 -11.42 -4.54
C PRO A 390 -19.62 -10.01 -4.32
N LYS A 391 -19.75 -9.48 -3.09
CA LYS A 391 -18.90 -8.39 -2.61
C LYS A 391 -17.47 -8.90 -2.67
N ILE A 392 -16.64 -8.22 -3.44
CA ILE A 392 -15.21 -8.48 -3.47
C ILE A 392 -14.65 -7.86 -2.20
N ALA A 393 -13.88 -8.63 -1.43
CA ALA A 393 -13.15 -8.08 -0.30
C ALA A 393 -12.21 -6.99 -0.80
N THR A 394 -12.59 -5.73 -0.62
CA THR A 394 -11.68 -4.60 -0.75
C THR A 394 -10.77 -4.64 0.46
N PHE A 395 -9.67 -5.37 0.33
CA PHE A 395 -8.61 -5.40 1.31
C PHE A 395 -8.09 -3.99 1.55
N ALA A 396 -7.94 -3.61 2.82
CA ALA A 396 -7.34 -2.34 3.21
C ALA A 396 -5.80 -2.37 3.08
N GLY A 397 -5.24 -3.41 2.46
CA GLY A 397 -3.87 -3.39 1.99
C GLY A 397 -3.68 -2.20 1.06
N THR A 398 -2.65 -1.40 1.32
CA THR A 398 -2.23 -0.28 0.49
C THR A 398 -2.20 -0.71 -0.97
N LYS A 399 -3.19 -0.26 -1.76
CA LYS A 399 -3.09 -0.36 -3.21
C LYS A 399 -1.81 0.39 -3.59
N PHE A 400 -0.90 -0.29 -4.28
CA PHE A 400 0.34 0.35 -4.73
C PHE A 400 -0.03 1.55 -5.59
N ALA A 401 0.43 2.72 -5.17
CA ALA A 401 0.35 3.92 -5.98
C ALA A 401 1.35 3.81 -7.14
N THR A 402 1.01 4.40 -8.29
CA THR A 402 1.98 4.60 -9.37
C THR A 402 3.18 5.40 -8.84
N SER A 403 4.40 5.00 -9.23
CA SER A 403 5.63 5.67 -8.81
C SER A 403 5.73 7.08 -9.40
N THR A 404 6.42 7.98 -8.70
CA THR A 404 6.68 9.34 -9.17
C THR A 404 7.43 9.36 -10.49
N GLN A 405 8.40 8.45 -10.69
CA GLN A 405 9.15 8.31 -11.93
C GLN A 405 8.25 7.93 -13.11
N LEU A 406 7.38 6.94 -12.92
CA LEU A 406 6.46 6.49 -13.97
C LEU A 406 5.44 7.58 -14.31
N SER A 407 4.92 8.28 -13.30
CA SER A 407 4.09 9.49 -13.51
C SER A 407 4.82 10.57 -14.31
N LYS A 408 6.08 10.88 -13.98
CA LYS A 408 6.90 11.86 -14.71
C LYS A 408 7.11 11.45 -16.17
N ARG A 409 7.27 10.14 -16.46
CA ARG A 409 7.36 9.62 -17.83
C ARG A 409 6.05 9.78 -18.62
N ILE A 410 4.91 9.47 -18.01
CA ILE A 410 3.60 9.66 -18.63
C ILE A 410 3.38 11.14 -18.98
N LEU A 411 3.70 12.06 -18.06
CA LEU A 411 3.55 13.49 -18.32
C LEU A 411 4.54 13.99 -19.37
N LYS A 412 5.79 13.53 -19.38
CA LYS A 412 6.76 13.84 -20.45
C LYS A 412 6.23 13.42 -21.82
N ARG A 413 5.53 12.29 -21.91
CA ARG A 413 4.88 11.84 -23.15
C ARG A 413 3.78 12.80 -23.59
N PHE A 414 2.97 13.30 -22.66
CA PHE A 414 1.95 14.30 -22.96
C PHE A 414 2.55 15.63 -23.42
N ASP A 415 3.60 16.12 -22.74
CA ASP A 415 4.28 17.37 -23.11
C ASP A 415 4.88 17.34 -24.52
N THR A 416 5.43 16.17 -24.91
CA THR A 416 6.09 15.98 -26.21
C THR A 416 5.13 15.51 -27.30
N GLU A 417 3.86 15.29 -26.96
CA GLU A 417 2.83 14.69 -27.83
C GLU A 417 3.30 13.41 -28.55
N ASN A 418 4.25 12.69 -27.95
CA ASN A 418 4.82 11.50 -28.55
C ASN A 418 3.93 10.29 -28.28
N PHE A 419 2.95 10.04 -29.15
CA PHE A 419 2.04 8.90 -29.00
C PHE A 419 2.48 7.64 -29.74
N ARG A 420 3.75 7.58 -30.18
CA ARG A 420 4.32 6.38 -30.82
C ARG A 420 4.23 5.17 -29.88
N GLY A 421 3.82 4.02 -30.43
CA GLY A 421 3.66 2.77 -29.70
C GLY A 421 2.30 2.62 -28.99
N LEU A 422 1.51 3.69 -28.85
CA LEU A 422 0.15 3.58 -28.32
C LEU A 422 -0.81 3.02 -29.38
N PRO A 423 -1.79 2.19 -29.00
CA PRO A 423 -2.85 1.74 -29.91
C PRO A 423 -3.68 2.92 -30.46
N ALA A 424 -4.22 2.77 -31.66
CA ALA A 424 -5.00 3.82 -32.34
C ALA A 424 -6.18 4.35 -31.50
N PHE A 425 -6.85 3.48 -30.73
CA PHE A 425 -7.95 3.92 -29.87
C PHE A 425 -7.48 4.82 -28.71
N THR A 426 -6.27 4.62 -28.20
CA THR A 426 -5.68 5.47 -27.14
C THR A 426 -5.25 6.80 -27.73
N GLN A 427 -4.61 6.80 -28.92
CA GLN A 427 -4.24 8.03 -29.62
C GLN A 427 -5.47 8.90 -29.92
N LYS A 428 -6.54 8.28 -30.46
CA LYS A 428 -7.81 8.98 -30.71
C LYS A 428 -8.40 9.59 -29.44
N TRP A 429 -8.34 8.87 -28.33
CA TRP A 429 -8.84 9.35 -27.04
C TRP A 429 -8.05 10.56 -26.53
N LEU A 430 -6.72 10.55 -26.62
CA LEU A 430 -5.87 11.68 -26.25
C LEU A 430 -6.08 12.89 -27.17
N PHE A 431 -6.24 12.67 -28.47
CA PHE A 431 -6.56 13.74 -29.43
C PHE A 431 -7.92 14.38 -29.12
N GLN A 432 -8.94 13.59 -28.80
CA GLN A 432 -10.25 14.11 -28.40
C GLN A 432 -10.16 14.98 -27.12
N GLN A 433 -9.27 14.61 -26.19
CA GLN A 433 -9.02 15.44 -25.01
C GLN A 433 -8.44 16.80 -25.40
N GLN A 434 -7.45 16.84 -26.29
CA GLN A 434 -6.83 18.08 -26.77
C GLN A 434 -7.80 18.98 -27.54
N MET A 435 -8.84 18.41 -28.16
CA MET A 435 -9.88 19.20 -28.85
C MET A 435 -10.80 19.95 -27.89
N LEU A 436 -11.07 19.40 -26.71
CA LEU A 436 -12.01 19.97 -25.74
C LEU A 436 -11.31 20.73 -24.60
N SER A 437 -10.11 20.30 -24.24
CA SER A 437 -9.35 20.75 -23.07
C SER A 437 -7.84 20.63 -23.37
N ARG A 438 -7.01 20.36 -22.36
CA ARG A 438 -5.57 20.11 -22.49
C ARG A 438 -5.20 18.72 -21.99
N LEU A 439 -4.00 18.27 -22.36
CA LEU A 439 -3.38 17.13 -21.69
C LEU A 439 -2.67 17.59 -20.42
N PRO A 440 -2.63 16.77 -19.36
CA PRO A 440 -1.82 17.04 -18.17
C PRO A 440 -0.33 17.21 -18.53
N SER A 441 0.37 18.06 -17.78
CA SER A 441 1.76 18.43 -18.08
C SER A 441 2.66 18.32 -16.85
N ARG A 442 3.98 18.28 -17.06
CA ARG A 442 4.96 18.47 -15.98
C ARG A 442 5.07 19.92 -15.53
N ASP A 443 4.67 20.88 -16.35
CA ASP A 443 4.92 22.31 -16.14
C ASP A 443 3.74 23.06 -15.50
N TYR A 444 2.56 22.43 -15.44
CA TYR A 444 1.36 23.02 -14.86
C TYR A 444 0.42 21.97 -14.25
N LEU A 445 -0.39 22.40 -13.29
CA LEU A 445 -1.50 21.61 -12.74
C LEU A 445 -2.76 21.88 -13.57
N LEU A 446 -3.29 20.84 -14.23
CA LEU A 446 -4.53 20.95 -15.01
C LEU A 446 -5.76 20.72 -14.14
N LEU A 447 -6.67 21.69 -14.15
CA LEU A 447 -7.98 21.65 -13.51
C LEU A 447 -9.08 21.73 -14.56
N GLU A 448 -10.08 20.87 -14.48
CA GLU A 448 -11.28 20.95 -15.33
C GLU A 448 -12.52 21.15 -14.47
N THR A 449 -13.40 22.08 -14.85
CA THR A 449 -14.73 22.18 -14.24
C THR A 449 -15.83 22.03 -15.28
N PHE A 450 -16.92 21.34 -14.94
CA PHE A 450 -18.07 21.18 -15.85
C PHE A 450 -19.36 20.79 -15.11
N PRO A 451 -20.53 21.14 -15.66
CA PRO A 451 -21.82 20.66 -15.17
C PRO A 451 -22.12 19.26 -15.71
N ARG A 452 -22.81 18.44 -14.91
CA ARG A 452 -23.37 17.15 -15.34
C ARG A 452 -24.52 16.72 -14.44
N ARG A 453 -25.70 16.48 -15.02
CA ARG A 453 -26.90 15.98 -14.31
C ARG A 453 -27.26 16.82 -13.06
N GLY A 454 -27.27 18.15 -13.20
CA GLY A 454 -27.61 19.06 -12.12
C GLY A 454 -26.50 19.29 -11.08
N GLN A 455 -25.35 18.62 -11.20
CA GLN A 455 -24.20 18.79 -10.29
C GLN A 455 -23.01 19.45 -10.99
N GLN A 456 -22.16 20.08 -10.20
CA GLN A 456 -20.92 20.72 -10.62
C GLN A 456 -19.74 19.82 -10.28
N HIS A 457 -18.77 19.74 -11.18
CA HIS A 457 -17.64 18.84 -11.05
C HIS A 457 -16.33 19.61 -11.17
N LEU A 458 -15.33 19.17 -10.40
CA LEU A 458 -13.93 19.60 -10.50
C LEU A 458 -13.05 18.35 -10.67
N VAL A 459 -12.19 18.35 -11.68
CA VAL A 459 -11.17 17.31 -11.90
C VAL A 459 -9.79 17.91 -11.73
N ILE A 460 -8.96 17.25 -10.94
CA ILE A 460 -7.59 17.66 -10.61
C ILE A 460 -6.62 16.61 -11.14
N TYR A 461 -5.85 16.93 -12.19
CA TYR A 461 -4.90 15.99 -12.80
C TYR A 461 -3.49 16.14 -12.21
N GLY A 462 -3.28 15.57 -11.03
CA GLY A 462 -2.02 15.70 -10.28
C GLY A 462 -0.92 14.68 -10.62
N PHE A 463 -1.27 13.44 -11.00
CA PHE A 463 -0.31 12.33 -11.21
C PHE A 463 0.60 12.03 -9.99
N ALA A 464 0.08 12.28 -8.79
CA ALA A 464 0.81 12.07 -7.53
C ALA A 464 0.66 10.65 -6.96
N GLY A 465 -0.13 9.78 -7.60
CA GLY A 465 -0.47 8.46 -7.07
C GLY A 465 -1.72 8.48 -6.19
N ARG A 466 -2.34 7.31 -6.03
CA ARG A 466 -3.70 7.22 -5.46
C ARG A 466 -3.83 7.78 -4.05
N ASN A 467 -2.85 7.52 -3.17
CA ASN A 467 -2.91 7.96 -1.77
C ASN A 467 -2.85 9.49 -1.68
N ALA A 468 -1.88 10.11 -2.35
CA ALA A 468 -1.76 11.56 -2.45
C ALA A 468 -3.02 12.20 -3.06
N GLN A 469 -3.58 11.61 -4.12
CA GLN A 469 -4.81 12.11 -4.73
C GLN A 469 -6.04 11.98 -3.82
N GLN A 470 -6.12 10.89 -3.05
CA GLN A 470 -7.19 10.69 -2.08
C GLN A 470 -7.09 11.70 -0.93
N THR A 471 -5.88 11.95 -0.42
CA THR A 471 -5.62 13.03 0.54
C THR A 471 -6.02 14.38 -0.02
N LEU A 472 -5.61 14.68 -1.27
CA LEU A 472 -5.98 15.93 -1.92
C LEU A 472 -7.50 16.10 -2.02
N GLY A 473 -8.23 15.03 -2.35
CA GLY A 473 -9.70 15.03 -2.33
C GLY A 473 -10.29 15.40 -0.97
N LEU A 474 -9.77 14.82 0.12
CA LEU A 474 -10.19 15.16 1.48
C LEU A 474 -9.94 16.64 1.82
N LEU A 475 -8.74 17.14 1.53
CA LEU A 475 -8.37 18.52 1.86
C LEU A 475 -9.16 19.54 1.04
N ILE A 476 -9.29 19.31 -0.27
CA ILE A 476 -9.99 20.23 -1.16
C ILE A 476 -11.49 20.24 -0.85
N THR A 477 -12.12 19.09 -0.58
CA THR A 477 -13.54 19.07 -0.18
C THR A 477 -13.79 19.80 1.15
N LYS A 478 -12.86 19.73 2.12
CA LYS A 478 -12.95 20.52 3.36
C LYS A 478 -12.85 22.03 3.10
N GLN A 479 -11.99 22.46 2.19
CA GLN A 479 -11.93 23.87 1.78
C GLN A 479 -13.19 24.32 1.02
N LEU A 480 -13.72 23.47 0.14
CA LEU A 480 -14.98 23.75 -0.56
C LEU A 480 -16.16 23.89 0.43
N GLU A 481 -16.25 23.04 1.45
CA GLU A 481 -17.22 23.20 2.55
C GLU A 481 -17.03 24.54 3.28
N ALA A 482 -15.79 24.90 3.64
CA ALA A 482 -15.50 26.16 4.32
C ALA A 482 -15.86 27.40 3.47
N GLN A 483 -15.79 27.29 2.14
CA GLN A 483 -16.21 28.32 1.19
C GLN A 483 -17.72 28.26 0.83
N GLY A 484 -18.47 27.31 1.40
CA GLY A 484 -19.91 27.17 1.14
C GLY A 484 -20.26 26.60 -0.24
N LEU A 485 -19.30 25.94 -0.91
CA LEU A 485 -19.46 25.37 -2.27
C LEU A 485 -20.09 23.96 -2.29
N ALA A 486 -20.56 23.48 -1.13
CA ALA A 486 -21.41 22.30 -0.97
C ALA A 486 -20.94 21.06 -1.77
N PRO A 487 -19.72 20.54 -1.52
CA PRO A 487 -19.27 19.27 -2.09
C PRO A 487 -20.09 18.09 -1.54
N LEU A 488 -20.37 17.11 -2.40
CA LEU A 488 -21.10 15.88 -2.06
C LEU A 488 -20.18 14.68 -1.92
N GLY A 489 -19.02 14.70 -2.58
CA GLY A 489 -18.08 13.61 -2.54
C GLY A 489 -16.96 13.73 -3.57
N PHE A 490 -16.04 12.77 -3.50
CA PHE A 490 -14.94 12.67 -4.45
C PHE A 490 -14.54 11.23 -4.75
N VAL A 491 -13.76 11.03 -5.82
CA VAL A 491 -13.10 9.76 -6.15
C VAL A 491 -11.69 10.04 -6.64
N ALA A 492 -10.74 9.20 -6.24
CA ALA A 492 -9.34 9.34 -6.55
C ALA A 492 -8.78 8.12 -7.29
N THR A 493 -7.92 8.39 -8.27
CA THR A 493 -7.09 7.42 -9.01
C THR A 493 -5.62 7.75 -8.82
N ASP A 494 -4.72 7.00 -9.45
CA ASP A 494 -3.29 7.36 -9.46
C ASP A 494 -3.02 8.71 -10.16
N TYR A 495 -3.88 9.10 -11.10
CA TYR A 495 -3.64 10.22 -11.99
C TYR A 495 -4.42 11.46 -11.58
N ALA A 496 -5.65 11.29 -11.10
CA ALA A 496 -6.57 12.40 -10.89
C ALA A 496 -7.56 12.18 -9.74
N THR A 497 -8.09 13.30 -9.25
CA THR A 497 -9.20 13.38 -8.30
C THR A 497 -10.39 14.08 -8.95
N LEU A 498 -11.56 13.46 -8.90
CA LEU A 498 -12.84 14.04 -9.33
C LEU A 498 -13.68 14.34 -8.09
N ILE A 499 -14.09 15.60 -7.94
CA ILE A 499 -15.00 16.09 -6.90
C ILE A 499 -16.32 16.47 -7.57
N TRP A 500 -17.46 16.17 -6.92
CA TRP A 500 -18.78 16.66 -7.33
C TRP A 500 -19.50 17.36 -6.18
N GLY A 501 -20.30 18.35 -6.50
CA GLY A 501 -21.05 19.18 -5.55
C GLY A 501 -22.23 19.90 -6.21
N LEU A 502 -22.87 20.76 -5.43
CA LEU A 502 -24.05 21.52 -5.88
C LEU A 502 -23.66 22.86 -6.52
N GLU A 503 -22.67 23.55 -5.96
CA GLU A 503 -22.31 24.91 -6.37
C GLU A 503 -21.23 24.96 -7.45
N LYS A 504 -21.30 25.99 -8.31
CA LYS A 504 -20.35 26.17 -9.41
C LYS A 504 -19.01 26.70 -8.87
N ILE A 505 -17.94 25.99 -9.18
CA ILE A 505 -16.57 26.40 -8.82
C ILE A 505 -16.02 27.30 -9.93
N THR A 506 -15.82 28.58 -9.63
CA THR A 506 -15.39 29.62 -10.58
C THR A 506 -13.90 29.92 -10.53
N ALA A 507 -13.27 29.81 -9.36
CA ALA A 507 -11.84 30.09 -9.14
C ALA A 507 -11.14 28.91 -8.42
N PRO A 508 -11.10 27.71 -9.05
CA PRO A 508 -10.57 26.51 -8.42
C PRO A 508 -9.08 26.61 -8.06
N GLU A 509 -8.32 27.50 -8.70
CA GLU A 509 -6.90 27.76 -8.41
C GLU A 509 -6.65 28.24 -6.97
N THR A 510 -7.64 28.87 -6.34
CA THR A 510 -7.55 29.37 -4.96
C THR A 510 -7.50 28.25 -3.91
N LEU A 511 -7.86 27.01 -4.29
CA LEU A 511 -7.91 25.85 -3.40
C LEU A 511 -6.53 25.19 -3.18
N PHE A 512 -5.48 25.69 -3.85
CA PHE A 512 -4.17 25.04 -3.91
C PHE A 512 -3.07 25.79 -3.16
N ASP A 513 -3.43 26.70 -2.25
CA ASP A 513 -2.46 27.29 -1.33
C ASP A 513 -1.87 26.21 -0.41
N LEU A 514 -0.54 26.09 -0.43
CA LEU A 514 0.17 25.05 0.32
C LEU A 514 0.01 25.24 1.84
N THR A 515 -0.04 26.48 2.32
CA THR A 515 -0.18 26.78 3.75
C THR A 515 -1.56 26.35 4.26
N ASP A 516 -2.61 26.65 3.48
CA ASP A 516 -3.97 26.25 3.81
C ASP A 516 -4.15 24.73 3.75
N LEU A 517 -3.50 24.05 2.80
CA LEU A 517 -3.51 22.58 2.71
C LEU A 517 -2.73 21.92 3.86
N GLU A 518 -1.58 22.47 4.25
CA GLU A 518 -0.80 22.01 5.42
C GLU A 518 -1.61 22.17 6.72
N LYS A 519 -2.31 23.31 6.88
CA LYS A 519 -3.21 23.55 8.01
C LYS A 519 -4.41 22.60 7.99
N GLY A 520 -5.08 22.45 6.85
CA GLY A 520 -6.21 21.54 6.68
C GLY A 520 -5.83 20.09 6.98
N LEU A 521 -4.61 19.69 6.61
CA LEU A 521 -4.07 18.38 6.96
C LEU A 521 -3.82 18.23 8.46
N ALA A 522 -3.25 19.25 9.11
CA ALA A 522 -3.04 19.22 10.56
C ALA A 522 -4.37 19.07 11.31
N ASP A 523 -5.40 19.81 10.89
CA ASP A 523 -6.73 19.72 11.47
C ASP A 523 -7.36 18.35 11.24
N TRP A 524 -7.27 17.81 10.02
CA TRP A 524 -7.79 16.48 9.67
C TRP A 524 -7.04 15.35 10.39
N LEU A 525 -5.71 15.42 10.53
CA LEU A 525 -4.95 14.50 11.38
C LEU A 525 -5.33 14.65 12.86
N GLY A 526 -5.74 15.85 13.28
CA GLY A 526 -6.31 16.11 14.59
C GLY A 526 -7.63 15.36 14.84
N GLU A 527 -8.39 15.04 13.79
CA GLU A 527 -9.57 14.17 13.85
C GLU A 527 -9.11 12.73 14.15
N ASN A 528 -9.41 12.25 15.36
CA ASN A 528 -8.65 11.22 16.07
C ASN A 528 -8.43 9.85 15.35
N ALA A 529 -9.20 9.49 14.33
CA ALA A 529 -9.25 8.12 13.80
C ALA A 529 -7.96 7.67 13.09
N VAL A 530 -7.36 8.52 12.26
CA VAL A 530 -6.16 8.18 11.48
C VAL A 530 -4.93 8.12 12.37
N MET A 531 -4.78 9.13 13.24
CA MET A 531 -3.68 9.16 14.22
C MET A 531 -3.77 8.01 15.22
N LYS A 532 -4.97 7.65 15.70
CA LYS A 532 -5.16 6.46 16.57
C LYS A 532 -4.74 5.17 15.87
N ARG A 533 -5.04 5.03 14.57
CA ARG A 533 -4.60 3.87 13.78
C ARG A 533 -3.07 3.82 13.65
N SER A 534 -2.43 4.92 13.27
CA SER A 534 -0.96 5.00 13.19
C SER A 534 -0.31 4.75 14.56
N PHE A 535 -0.88 5.32 15.63
CA PHE A 535 -0.39 5.13 16.99
C PHE A 535 -0.46 3.67 17.41
N ARG A 536 -1.52 2.94 17.06
CA ARG A 536 -1.62 1.50 17.36
C ARG A 536 -0.46 0.71 16.77
N ALA A 537 -0.07 1.00 15.53
CA ALA A 537 1.06 0.34 14.88
C ALA A 537 2.37 0.67 15.61
N VAL A 538 2.64 1.95 15.84
CA VAL A 538 3.83 2.45 16.56
C VAL A 538 3.93 1.88 17.97
N ALA A 539 2.84 1.90 18.73
CA ALA A 539 2.77 1.39 20.10
C ALA A 539 2.92 -0.14 20.17
N THR A 540 2.48 -0.87 19.14
CA THR A 540 2.70 -2.31 19.03
C THR A 540 4.18 -2.61 18.76
N ILE A 541 4.79 -1.93 17.76
CA ILE A 541 6.20 -2.14 17.41
C ILE A 541 7.11 -1.75 18.59
N ALA A 542 6.87 -0.60 19.22
CA ALA A 542 7.65 -0.13 20.35
C ALA A 542 7.44 -0.95 21.65
N GLY A 543 6.57 -1.97 21.65
CA GLY A 543 6.34 -2.84 22.80
C GLY A 543 5.53 -2.20 23.93
N LEU A 544 4.76 -1.13 23.64
CA LEU A 544 3.76 -0.58 24.56
C LEU A 544 2.48 -1.44 24.56
N ILE A 545 2.08 -1.94 23.39
CA ILE A 545 0.91 -2.80 23.23
C ILE A 545 1.36 -4.20 22.87
N GLU A 546 1.02 -5.16 23.73
CA GLU A 546 1.32 -6.57 23.53
C GLU A 546 0.11 -7.30 22.94
N ARG A 547 0.30 -7.99 21.81
CA ARG A 547 -0.76 -8.74 21.09
C ARG A 547 -0.74 -10.23 21.42
N ASN A 548 0.45 -10.79 21.61
CA ASN A 548 0.67 -12.21 21.86
C ASN A 548 0.98 -12.45 23.35
N LEU A 549 0.08 -13.14 24.05
CA LEU A 549 0.29 -13.61 25.43
C LEU A 549 0.27 -15.15 25.46
N PRO A 550 1.01 -15.80 26.37
CA PRO A 550 0.92 -17.25 26.54
C PRO A 550 -0.52 -17.70 26.84
N GLY A 551 -1.11 -18.52 25.98
CA GLY A 551 -2.46 -19.08 26.16
C GLY A 551 -3.63 -18.14 25.82
N GLN A 552 -3.38 -16.86 25.52
CA GLN A 552 -4.42 -15.88 25.15
C GLN A 552 -3.91 -14.93 24.08
N ARG A 553 -4.72 -14.68 23.05
CA ARG A 553 -4.46 -13.62 22.06
C ARG A 553 -5.54 -12.56 22.22
N LYS A 554 -5.16 -11.29 22.38
CA LYS A 554 -6.15 -10.20 22.41
C LYS A 554 -6.82 -10.12 21.04
N SER A 555 -8.13 -9.94 21.02
CA SER A 555 -8.85 -9.65 19.76
C SER A 555 -8.43 -8.30 19.20
N GLY A 556 -8.59 -8.10 17.89
CA GLY A 556 -8.29 -6.82 17.23
C GLY A 556 -8.99 -5.66 17.92
N ARG A 557 -10.29 -5.82 18.21
CA ARG A 557 -11.12 -4.87 18.98
C ARG A 557 -10.60 -4.54 20.38
N GLN A 558 -10.17 -5.53 21.17
CA GLN A 558 -9.60 -5.29 22.50
C GLN A 558 -8.29 -4.49 22.42
N ALA A 559 -7.44 -4.82 21.45
CA ALA A 559 -6.19 -4.09 21.23
C ALA A 559 -6.43 -2.65 20.75
N THR A 560 -7.44 -2.42 19.89
CA THR A 560 -7.84 -1.07 19.45
C THR A 560 -8.29 -0.21 20.63
N PHE A 561 -9.20 -0.73 21.46
CA PHE A 561 -9.74 0.02 22.60
C PHE A 561 -8.65 0.46 23.59
N SER A 562 -7.71 -0.44 23.92
CA SER A 562 -6.57 -0.08 24.77
C SER A 562 -5.63 0.96 24.13
N SER A 563 -5.42 0.86 22.82
CA SER A 563 -4.58 1.80 22.07
C SER A 563 -5.15 3.22 22.07
N ASP A 564 -6.46 3.35 21.87
CA ASP A 564 -7.12 4.66 21.81
C ASP A 564 -7.03 5.40 23.14
N ILE A 565 -7.23 4.69 24.25
CA ILE A 565 -7.09 5.26 25.60
C ILE A 565 -5.66 5.75 25.84
N LEU A 566 -4.65 4.95 25.46
CA LEU A 566 -3.25 5.34 25.61
C LEU A 566 -2.92 6.57 24.76
N TYR A 567 -3.38 6.61 23.51
CA TYR A 567 -3.22 7.76 22.64
C TYR A 567 -3.85 9.02 23.25
N ASP A 568 -5.10 8.94 23.68
CA ASP A 568 -5.82 10.08 24.25
C ASP A 568 -5.18 10.56 25.57
N THR A 569 -4.67 9.63 26.38
CA THR A 569 -3.94 9.94 27.62
C THR A 569 -2.63 10.65 27.34
N LEU A 570 -1.80 10.11 26.44
CA LEU A 570 -0.53 10.74 26.09
C LEU A 570 -0.77 12.13 25.48
N ARG A 571 -1.71 12.27 24.54
CA ARG A 571 -2.01 13.56 23.95
C ARG A 571 -2.44 14.61 24.99
N LYS A 572 -3.18 14.20 26.01
CA LYS A 572 -3.68 15.10 27.06
C LYS A 572 -2.61 15.47 28.09
N TYR A 573 -1.73 14.54 28.47
CA TYR A 573 -0.84 14.70 29.62
C TYR A 573 0.65 14.79 29.27
N ASP A 574 1.05 14.42 28.05
CA ASP A 574 2.42 14.40 27.54
C ASP A 574 2.44 14.52 26.00
N PRO A 575 2.07 15.69 25.43
CA PRO A 575 1.93 15.87 23.97
C PRO A 575 3.26 15.76 23.19
N GLU A 576 4.39 15.90 23.89
CA GLU A 576 5.76 15.74 23.37
C GLU A 576 6.29 14.32 23.53
N HIS A 577 5.46 13.37 23.99
CA HIS A 577 5.84 11.98 24.15
C HIS A 577 6.39 11.39 22.83
N ILE A 578 7.51 10.66 22.92
CA ILE A 578 8.24 10.13 21.74
C ILE A 578 7.35 9.32 20.80
N LEU A 579 6.45 8.47 21.32
CA LEU A 579 5.51 7.72 20.47
C LEU A 579 4.52 8.59 19.70
N LEU A 580 4.13 9.77 20.21
CA LEU A 580 3.29 10.71 19.47
C LEU A 580 4.09 11.39 18.35
N ALA A 581 5.35 11.75 18.62
CA ALA A 581 6.25 12.27 17.59
C ALA A 581 6.48 11.25 16.46
N ILE A 582 6.76 9.99 16.81
CA ILE A 582 6.88 8.89 15.85
C ILE A 582 5.57 8.71 15.08
N THR A 583 4.42 8.70 15.76
CA THR A 583 3.11 8.57 15.11
C THR A 583 2.86 9.69 14.09
N ARG A 584 3.22 10.93 14.40
CA ARG A 584 3.09 12.07 13.47
C ARG A 584 3.98 11.88 12.24
N SER A 585 5.23 11.46 12.42
CA SER A 585 6.16 11.18 11.32
C SER A 585 5.65 10.05 10.42
N GLU A 586 5.19 8.95 11.02
CA GLU A 586 4.64 7.79 10.31
C GLU A 586 3.33 8.11 9.58
N ALA A 587 2.44 8.89 10.19
CA ALA A 587 1.18 9.27 9.55
C ALA A 587 1.40 10.13 8.30
N ARG A 588 2.37 11.06 8.37
CA ARG A 588 2.76 11.90 7.22
C ARG A 588 3.34 11.08 6.07
N GLN A 589 4.22 10.12 6.38
CA GLN A 589 4.88 9.28 5.38
C GLN A 589 3.98 8.15 4.83
N GLY A 590 3.18 7.50 5.66
CA GLY A 590 2.54 6.22 5.32
C GLY A 590 1.07 6.28 4.89
N LEU A 591 0.26 7.17 5.48
CA LEU A 591 -1.19 7.21 5.23
C LEU A 591 -1.64 8.39 4.36
N VAL A 592 -0.84 9.45 4.30
CA VAL A 592 -1.26 10.73 3.72
C VAL A 592 -0.50 11.10 2.45
N ASP A 593 0.70 10.54 2.22
CA ASP A 593 1.56 10.82 1.06
C ASP A 593 1.58 12.33 0.70
N PHE A 594 1.60 13.17 1.74
CA PHE A 594 1.47 14.61 1.57
C PHE A 594 2.73 15.19 0.94
N ASP A 595 3.88 14.54 1.13
CA ASP A 595 5.14 14.95 0.51
C ASP A 595 5.02 14.96 -1.02
N ARG A 596 4.26 14.04 -1.62
CA ARG A 596 3.97 14.08 -3.07
C ARG A 596 2.99 15.19 -3.46
N ILE A 597 2.06 15.57 -2.58
CA ILE A 597 1.21 16.75 -2.80
C ILE A 597 2.08 18.00 -2.74
N LYS A 598 2.97 18.10 -1.75
CA LYS A 598 3.92 19.21 -1.62
C LYS A 598 4.83 19.31 -2.84
N GLU A 599 5.45 18.21 -3.27
CA GLU A 599 6.26 18.17 -4.51
C GLU A 599 5.42 18.62 -5.72
N LEU A 600 4.18 18.12 -5.86
CA LEU A 600 3.27 18.54 -6.93
C LEU A 600 3.02 20.05 -6.92
N LEU A 601 2.75 20.63 -5.75
CA LEU A 601 2.42 22.05 -5.63
C LEU A 601 3.66 22.93 -5.79
N GLU A 602 4.79 22.57 -5.18
CA GLU A 602 6.04 23.30 -5.34
C GLU A 602 6.52 23.30 -6.80
N THR A 603 6.34 22.18 -7.52
CA THR A 603 6.76 22.07 -8.92
C THR A 603 5.75 22.64 -9.92
N ARG A 604 4.44 22.58 -9.65
CA ARG A 604 3.40 22.91 -10.64
C ARG A 604 2.35 23.91 -10.19
N ALA A 605 2.12 24.15 -8.90
CA ALA A 605 1.05 25.07 -8.45
C ALA A 605 1.38 26.54 -8.74
N THR A 606 2.64 26.88 -9.02
CA THR A 606 2.98 28.20 -9.57
C THR A 606 2.38 28.44 -10.96
N ARG A 607 1.89 27.39 -11.63
CA ARG A 607 1.21 27.42 -12.93
C ARG A 607 -0.01 26.50 -12.91
N ILE A 608 -1.13 27.01 -12.42
CA ILE A 608 -2.43 26.32 -12.53
C ILE A 608 -3.09 26.70 -13.85
N VAL A 609 -3.56 25.70 -14.60
CA VAL A 609 -4.37 25.89 -15.82
C VAL A 609 -5.76 25.37 -15.54
N HIS A 610 -6.73 26.29 -15.50
CA HIS A 610 -8.14 25.97 -15.36
C HIS A 610 -8.85 25.96 -16.74
N CYS A 611 -9.56 24.88 -17.03
CA CYS A 611 -10.42 24.76 -18.20
C CYS A 611 -11.88 24.55 -17.75
N ALA A 612 -12.71 25.57 -17.91
CA ALA A 612 -14.16 25.46 -17.72
C ALA A 612 -14.80 24.88 -18.99
N LEU A 613 -15.30 23.65 -18.90
CA LEU A 613 -15.79 22.86 -20.02
C LEU A 613 -17.33 22.82 -20.05
N PRO A 614 -17.94 22.72 -21.25
CA PRO A 614 -19.40 22.64 -21.38
C PRO A 614 -19.97 21.29 -20.91
N HIS A 615 -19.15 20.24 -20.88
CA HIS A 615 -19.53 18.89 -20.45
C HIS A 615 -18.28 18.09 -20.06
N VAL A 616 -18.50 16.85 -19.62
CA VAL A 616 -17.44 15.90 -19.26
C VAL A 616 -16.40 15.74 -20.38
N SER A 617 -15.11 15.80 -20.01
CA SER A 617 -14.00 15.60 -20.93
C SER A 617 -13.71 14.12 -21.20
N PRO A 618 -13.06 13.78 -22.33
CA PRO A 618 -12.62 12.42 -22.59
C PRO A 618 -11.75 11.82 -21.47
N MET A 619 -10.84 12.60 -20.86
CA MET A 619 -10.01 12.11 -19.75
C MET A 619 -10.76 12.04 -18.40
N ALA A 620 -11.79 12.86 -18.20
CA ALA A 620 -12.62 12.81 -16.99
C ALA A 620 -13.64 11.67 -17.01
N ALA A 621 -14.10 11.24 -18.19
CA ALA A 621 -15.15 10.22 -18.33
C ALA A 621 -14.86 8.91 -17.57
N PRO A 622 -13.64 8.33 -17.60
CA PRO A 622 -13.31 7.11 -16.85
C PRO A 622 -13.46 7.28 -15.33
N LEU A 623 -13.22 8.47 -14.77
CA LEU A 623 -13.31 8.74 -13.33
C LEU A 623 -14.73 8.48 -12.78
N PHE A 624 -15.76 8.65 -13.61
CA PHE A 624 -17.15 8.35 -13.22
C PHE A 624 -17.43 6.85 -13.04
N LEU A 625 -16.59 6.00 -13.64
CA LEU A 625 -16.71 4.54 -13.60
C LEU A 625 -15.82 3.92 -12.52
N GLU A 626 -14.99 4.73 -11.85
CA GLU A 626 -14.11 4.28 -10.80
C GLU A 626 -14.86 3.91 -9.52
N ALA A 627 -14.38 2.85 -8.87
CA ALA A 627 -14.87 2.43 -7.57
C ALA A 627 -14.14 3.14 -6.43
N GLY A 628 -14.80 3.24 -5.27
CA GLY A 628 -14.24 3.89 -4.08
C GLY A 628 -14.54 5.38 -4.03
N ARG A 629 -15.78 5.77 -4.37
CA ARG A 629 -16.31 7.11 -4.09
C ARG A 629 -16.36 7.32 -2.58
N VAL A 630 -15.88 8.48 -2.15
CA VAL A 630 -15.87 8.92 -0.76
C VAL A 630 -16.96 10.00 -0.63
N PRO A 631 -18.03 9.74 0.14
CA PRO A 631 -19.03 10.76 0.42
C PRO A 631 -18.45 11.85 1.33
N VAL A 632 -18.95 13.07 1.19
CA VAL A 632 -18.67 14.18 2.11
C VAL A 632 -19.94 14.45 2.90
N GLU A 633 -19.86 14.30 4.22
CA GLU A 633 -20.91 14.72 5.14
C GLU A 633 -20.73 16.22 5.39
N GLY A 634 -21.78 17.01 5.12
CA GLY A 634 -21.68 18.47 5.13
C GLY A 634 -22.94 19.13 4.60
N GLN A 635 -22.86 20.45 4.37
CA GLN A 635 -24.00 21.30 4.05
C GLN A 635 -24.79 20.82 2.83
N ALA A 636 -24.11 20.21 1.85
CA ALA A 636 -24.75 19.70 0.64
C ALA A 636 -25.77 18.59 0.94
N THR A 637 -25.45 17.69 1.86
CA THR A 637 -26.34 16.58 2.24
C THR A 637 -27.55 17.10 3.00
N ASP A 638 -27.33 18.05 3.93
CA ASP A 638 -28.42 18.68 4.69
C ASP A 638 -29.36 19.48 3.78
N ARG A 639 -28.82 20.21 2.79
CA ARG A 639 -29.62 20.94 1.79
C ARG A 639 -30.47 19.99 0.94
N LEU A 640 -29.90 18.91 0.42
CA LEU A 640 -30.65 17.92 -0.37
C LEU A 640 -31.77 17.27 0.47
N LEU A 641 -31.49 16.94 1.74
CA LEU A 641 -32.49 16.41 2.65
C LEU A 641 -33.59 17.43 2.95
N ALA A 642 -33.25 18.70 3.12
CA ALA A 642 -34.23 19.77 3.33
C ALA A 642 -35.11 19.97 2.08
N GLU A 643 -34.52 20.00 0.88
CA GLU A 643 -35.25 20.09 -0.39
C GLU A 643 -36.18 18.88 -0.60
N GLU A 644 -35.69 17.67 -0.33
CA GLU A 644 -36.48 16.43 -0.43
C GLU A 644 -37.59 16.41 0.62
N ALA A 645 -37.33 16.84 1.86
CA ALA A 645 -38.34 16.99 2.89
C ALA A 645 -39.42 18.00 2.47
N THR A 646 -39.03 19.17 1.96
CA THR A 646 -39.99 20.16 1.45
C THR A 646 -40.83 19.60 0.30
N ALA A 647 -40.20 18.90 -0.66
CA ALA A 647 -40.92 18.26 -1.76
C ALA A 647 -41.91 17.18 -1.27
N LEU A 648 -41.50 16.34 -0.32
CA LEU A 648 -42.34 15.31 0.29
C LEU A 648 -43.49 15.90 1.11
N MET A 649 -43.25 16.99 1.85
CA MET A 649 -44.31 17.68 2.59
C MET A 649 -45.35 18.28 1.63
N ALA A 650 -44.90 18.90 0.53
CA ALA A 650 -45.78 19.39 -0.53
C ALA A 650 -46.57 18.26 -1.20
N GLU A 651 -45.93 17.14 -1.52
CA GLU A 651 -46.59 15.94 -2.08
C GLU A 651 -47.62 15.34 -1.12
N ALA A 652 -47.31 15.34 0.18
CA ALA A 652 -48.20 14.84 1.23
C ALA A 652 -49.33 15.82 1.60
N GLY A 653 -49.39 17.01 0.99
CA GLY A 653 -50.38 18.05 1.30
C GLY A 653 -50.21 18.67 2.69
N LEU A 654 -49.01 18.56 3.26
CA LEU A 654 -48.64 19.15 4.54
C LEU A 654 -47.97 20.50 4.25
N GLU A 655 -48.76 21.57 4.13
CA GLU A 655 -48.21 22.93 4.06
C GLU A 655 -47.72 23.37 5.45
N PHE A 656 -46.51 23.95 5.50
CA PHE A 656 -45.96 24.66 6.66
C PHE A 656 -46.20 26.16 6.55
#